data_AF-A0A1I8AU23-F1
#
_entry.id   AF-A0A1I8AU23-F1
#
_cell.length_a   1.000
_cell.length_b   1.000
_cell.length_c   1.000
_cell.angle_alpha   90.00
_cell.angle_beta   90.00
_cell.angle_gamma   90.00
#
_symmetry.space_group_name_H-M   'P 1'
#
loop_
_entity.id
_entity.type
_entity.pdbx_description
1 polymer ?
#
loop_
_entity_poly.entity_id
_entity_poly.type
_entity_poly.pdbx_seq_one_letter_code
_entity_poly.pdbx_strand_id
1 'polypeptide(L)'
;MLSPASSVFSAANSHILDALGWGEASSTTWEDHWTGGESLPSEQRRTDRKGVATWQISFASLSGLSVCDDHPRRNNLACLQSSMSLQLFLTDSGNITGLTFVAGAIQSRATEPSLLHDLCRSLAFVYIRSELNRFLSSRGFMNPSSNSRVPDSMKVLAGALALVLLATLADATVFTCGGFIKSDVPIDFSQIRVKLFTPEGNLKHDAEVMPNSGYFMIPVYNKASYEIKAVAPAGWNFAPASVSVKIDGETDACTLAQDINFSLDGFSIEGHVKSGESGGPEGLSLTLSTEDGKQVAETKTGPGGYYSFNAKSGRYLVSTGHGSTQCIERGKAVVEVRDKPVVVSPGLKISGHRLSLAASNQGKPLADVFVTVASDSSLSTLATCLPLPEGVHLEGKFLCTLKTDKTGVASLPCVPPGKYSAVAHFTSPKSSAVQFEFDSSPRTFQMESEALEVVFHVVGFSSRGRVLSQGKGISGALVKLDGTSTGVLSDANGFFVLGKLAEGAHTFEAEKEHMQFTPLVKKVSIEDPLVGDILVSGIDVCGSIQLEQGSAANRIVHLTNSATKKTLSATSGPNGDFCINVAPGAYVVTPADKNIAMTPKSRQITVASEPIKGVVFTQFTASATISLKCLGSCDDVVVELSSESGQVKTEKGAASVTFSGLSPDSYKVRVKDNGLFCWEASEQRFQIERSDVSDVVFKQAGFSAQVSVSHAAKLNWEKSGDKSVKGALDVTEGLTHFCVPSAGSYHFSLDSCHRFEKDEYSFSVPLKKAVVADAASAAVTVLVKTKENVPKTDLSMLVKSADGKEETIEVSAVRGKEYEFVFYVPQSAKGSPVTFVPQSANYLFSPTSFSFDFDGSCKSSVVSFEADKGVYLEGRVTPPVAGVQISAPHKTDGNLVFKAVTDEEGKYRIGPVRRLQDFEVSASLEGYQFQPTEKQGVLSSVRLSQLRIAAIDSDNQKPLGAVLVSLSGSGYRSNNMTDSNGRINFIGLAPGQYFLQPILREYRFEPSMIPITIKEGEVEQLVLAGIRFAYSVYGKVAQIAGEPVSAVKVEAISEQCDNLQAEDVTAADGSFRVRELHPGCAYRISLKEVEGGRLDSYPAHFDVTVQDDDILEKDFFLTYFEQKQMEVFGSVDFQGGVKPPTVYHVGLYRNDEFVQLTSVTWPSTVFFFANLSVDGSAYSIRLETEGALARTDVSSVEFVADTTFKAVKLVVKAQRRSSDVDIPKSSFLGLLLLAAVTLAIFNHSKILPLVAAVVQRVKERVHGLNGQAADSRRSKLRR
;
A
#
# COMPACT_ATOMS: atom_id res chain seq x y z
N MET A 1 60.48 -50.27 -18.72
CA MET A 1 61.20 -51.09 -17.72
C MET A 1 60.16 -51.71 -16.80
N LEU A 2 60.38 -52.95 -16.35
CA LEU A 2 59.75 -53.66 -15.20
C LEU A 2 58.22 -53.43 -14.97
N SER A 3 57.27 -54.33 -15.29
CA SER A 3 57.10 -55.78 -15.01
C SER A 3 56.92 -56.12 -13.52
N PRO A 4 56.14 -57.17 -13.14
CA PRO A 4 55.46 -58.20 -13.95
C PRO A 4 53.90 -58.11 -13.80
N ALA A 5 53.02 -59.04 -14.21
CA ALA A 5 53.16 -60.43 -14.68
C ALA A 5 52.00 -60.88 -15.61
N SER A 6 52.18 -62.03 -16.28
CA SER A 6 51.18 -63.10 -16.66
C SER A 6 49.78 -62.76 -17.21
N SER A 7 49.18 -63.48 -18.17
CA SER A 7 49.61 -64.62 -19.03
C SER A 7 48.46 -64.98 -20.01
N VAL A 8 48.69 -65.08 -21.33
CA VAL A 8 48.82 -66.35 -22.12
C VAL A 8 47.55 -66.80 -22.89
N PHE A 9 47.67 -66.87 -24.24
CA PHE A 9 47.05 -67.78 -25.26
C PHE A 9 45.49 -67.92 -25.28
N SER A 10 44.78 -67.75 -26.41
CA SER A 10 44.71 -68.53 -27.67
C SER A 10 44.26 -69.99 -27.50
N ALA A 11 43.46 -70.62 -28.36
CA ALA A 11 43.15 -70.37 -29.78
C ALA A 11 41.62 -70.59 -30.05
N ALA A 12 40.95 -69.92 -30.99
CA ALA A 12 40.91 -70.09 -32.45
C ALA A 12 40.45 -71.49 -32.96
N ASN A 13 39.50 -71.46 -33.91
CA ASN A 13 39.22 -72.47 -34.96
C ASN A 13 38.79 -73.91 -34.54
N SER A 14 38.02 -74.67 -35.33
CA SER A 14 37.14 -74.37 -36.51
C SER A 14 36.51 -75.69 -36.99
N HIS A 15 35.35 -75.64 -37.68
CA HIS A 15 34.88 -76.73 -38.57
C HIS A 15 34.56 -78.08 -37.82
N ILE A 16 33.97 -79.15 -38.37
CA ILE A 16 33.24 -79.41 -39.64
C ILE A 16 32.24 -80.59 -39.48
N LEU A 17 31.15 -80.59 -40.26
CA LEU A 17 30.29 -81.71 -40.71
C LEU A 17 29.55 -82.67 -39.74
N ASP A 18 28.43 -83.16 -40.29
CA ASP A 18 27.82 -84.50 -40.23
C ASP A 18 27.33 -85.17 -38.92
N ALA A 19 26.03 -85.00 -38.69
CA ALA A 19 24.99 -86.02 -38.89
C ALA A 19 24.98 -87.35 -38.08
N LEU A 20 23.81 -87.61 -37.45
CA LEU A 20 23.15 -88.92 -37.22
C LEU A 20 23.96 -90.03 -36.48
N GLY A 21 23.64 -90.49 -35.26
CA GLY A 21 22.45 -90.35 -34.42
C GLY A 21 22.27 -91.54 -33.45
N TRP A 22 21.13 -91.54 -32.74
CA TRP A 22 20.54 -92.63 -31.93
C TRP A 22 21.20 -93.04 -30.59
N GLY A 23 20.39 -93.03 -29.52
CA GLY A 23 20.74 -93.54 -28.17
C GLY A 23 19.84 -92.95 -27.06
N GLU A 24 18.96 -93.77 -26.50
CA GLU A 24 18.04 -93.60 -25.35
C GLU A 24 18.56 -92.72 -24.17
N ALA A 25 17.77 -92.00 -23.34
CA ALA A 25 16.34 -91.65 -23.24
C ALA A 25 16.22 -90.35 -22.39
N SER A 26 15.11 -89.61 -22.21
CA SER A 26 13.68 -89.91 -22.42
C SER A 26 12.85 -88.67 -22.84
N SER A 27 12.21 -88.74 -24.02
CA SER A 27 10.78 -88.47 -24.32
C SER A 27 9.98 -87.39 -23.53
N THR A 28 9.08 -86.57 -24.09
CA THR A 28 8.51 -86.33 -25.46
C THR A 28 7.47 -85.17 -25.36
N THR A 29 7.06 -84.37 -26.36
CA THR A 29 7.51 -84.03 -27.75
C THR A 29 6.69 -82.84 -28.29
N TRP A 30 7.34 -81.95 -29.07
CA TRP A 30 6.86 -81.34 -30.34
C TRP A 30 5.88 -80.14 -30.43
N GLU A 31 6.21 -79.32 -31.44
CA GLU A 31 5.43 -78.65 -32.52
C GLU A 31 3.96 -78.19 -32.37
N ASP A 32 3.74 -76.97 -32.90
CA ASP A 32 2.68 -76.48 -33.80
C ASP A 32 1.18 -76.81 -33.69
N HIS A 33 0.45 -75.80 -34.18
CA HIS A 33 -0.91 -75.83 -34.72
C HIS A 33 -2.12 -75.85 -33.77
N TRP A 34 -3.23 -75.41 -34.38
CA TRP A 34 -4.56 -75.21 -33.81
C TRP A 34 -5.35 -76.52 -33.69
N THR A 35 -6.50 -76.41 -33.01
CA THR A 35 -7.60 -77.41 -32.88
C THR A 35 -7.32 -78.55 -31.88
N GLY A 36 -8.33 -79.11 -31.20
CA GLY A 36 -9.73 -78.65 -31.09
C GLY A 36 -10.70 -79.78 -30.74
N GLY A 37 -11.55 -79.55 -29.74
CA GLY A 37 -12.46 -80.55 -29.14
C GLY A 37 -12.11 -80.82 -27.67
N GLU A 38 -13.01 -81.21 -26.79
CA GLU A 38 -14.45 -81.51 -26.94
C GLU A 38 -15.28 -80.45 -26.16
N SER A 39 -16.37 -79.85 -26.67
CA SER A 39 -17.69 -80.43 -27.05
C SER A 39 -18.46 -80.95 -25.82
N LEU A 40 -19.73 -80.61 -25.56
CA LEU A 40 -20.86 -80.17 -26.40
C LEU A 40 -21.81 -79.21 -25.60
N PRO A 41 -22.81 -78.54 -26.21
CA PRO A 41 -22.78 -77.76 -27.46
C PRO A 41 -23.61 -76.42 -27.36
N SER A 42 -23.70 -75.67 -28.48
CA SER A 42 -24.90 -74.95 -29.01
C SER A 42 -25.82 -74.07 -28.09
N GLU A 43 -26.38 -72.92 -28.50
CA GLU A 43 -26.53 -72.37 -29.86
C GLU A 43 -26.88 -70.86 -29.93
N GLN A 44 -26.94 -70.38 -31.17
CA GLN A 44 -27.70 -69.24 -31.73
C GLN A 44 -28.49 -68.27 -30.81
N ARG A 45 -28.11 -66.99 -30.93
CA ARG A 45 -28.90 -65.88 -31.54
C ARG A 45 -30.44 -65.87 -31.40
N ARG A 46 -30.92 -64.68 -30.98
CA ARG A 46 -32.21 -64.01 -31.33
C ARG A 46 -33.53 -64.68 -30.91
N THR A 47 -34.32 -63.90 -30.15
CA THR A 47 -35.82 -63.76 -30.20
C THR A 47 -36.69 -65.03 -30.13
N ASP A 48 -37.74 -65.13 -29.31
CA ASP A 48 -38.64 -64.05 -28.86
C ASP A 48 -39.50 -64.44 -27.63
N ARG A 49 -40.10 -63.43 -26.98
CA ARG A 49 -41.39 -63.44 -26.23
C ARG A 49 -41.98 -64.77 -25.66
N LYS A 50 -41.96 -64.92 -24.33
CA LYS A 50 -43.13 -64.74 -23.39
C LYS A 50 -42.93 -65.43 -22.03
N GLY A 51 -43.33 -64.75 -20.94
CA GLY A 51 -43.61 -65.39 -19.65
C GLY A 51 -43.52 -64.48 -18.43
N VAL A 52 -44.64 -63.82 -18.05
CA VAL A 52 -44.98 -63.27 -16.71
C VAL A 52 -43.93 -62.37 -16.02
N ALA A 53 -44.13 -61.08 -15.69
CA ALA A 53 -45.28 -60.15 -15.76
C ALA A 53 -44.72 -58.70 -15.83
N THR A 54 -44.99 -57.88 -16.86
CA THR A 54 -46.06 -56.83 -16.94
C THR A 54 -46.05 -55.77 -15.83
N TRP A 55 -46.06 -54.45 -16.06
CA TRP A 55 -45.93 -53.62 -17.29
C TRP A 55 -45.40 -52.20 -16.89
N GLN A 56 -45.41 -51.22 -17.80
CA GLN A 56 -44.68 -49.94 -17.76
C GLN A 56 -45.63 -48.71 -17.56
N ILE A 57 -45.06 -47.51 -17.35
CA ILE A 57 -45.56 -46.12 -17.68
C ILE A 57 -45.99 -45.18 -16.51
N SER A 58 -45.10 -44.20 -16.24
CA SER A 58 -45.28 -42.74 -16.03
C SER A 58 -46.24 -42.05 -15.01
N PHE A 59 -45.84 -40.80 -14.70
CA PHE A 59 -46.55 -39.63 -14.13
C PHE A 59 -46.72 -39.43 -12.60
N ALA A 60 -45.98 -38.42 -12.13
CA ALA A 60 -46.37 -37.30 -11.27
C ALA A 60 -47.19 -37.45 -9.96
N SER A 61 -46.57 -36.92 -8.89
CA SER A 61 -47.14 -36.05 -7.84
C SER A 61 -47.89 -36.65 -6.64
N LEU A 62 -47.73 -35.94 -5.51
CA LEU A 62 -48.62 -35.79 -4.35
C LEU A 62 -49.03 -37.00 -3.48
N SER A 63 -48.61 -36.94 -2.21
CA SER A 63 -49.30 -37.42 -0.99
C SER A 63 -49.39 -38.94 -0.71
N GLY A 64 -49.57 -39.30 0.57
CA GLY A 64 -49.92 -40.66 1.05
C GLY A 64 -48.84 -41.75 0.86
N LEU A 65 -47.73 -41.80 1.61
CA LEU A 65 -47.60 -42.12 3.05
C LEU A 65 -47.93 -43.60 3.39
N SER A 66 -46.89 -44.41 3.66
CA SER A 66 -46.86 -45.82 4.13
C SER A 66 -47.50 -46.86 3.19
N VAL A 67 -46.85 -47.97 2.84
CA VAL A 67 -46.55 -49.23 3.60
C VAL A 67 -45.73 -50.11 2.64
N CYS A 68 -44.74 -50.95 2.96
CA CYS A 68 -43.99 -51.32 4.18
C CYS A 68 -42.72 -52.10 3.75
N ASP A 69 -41.81 -52.56 4.62
CA ASP A 69 -41.70 -52.34 6.07
C ASP A 69 -40.49 -51.44 6.34
N ASP A 70 -40.78 -50.19 6.71
CA ASP A 70 -39.82 -49.13 6.97
C ASP A 70 -40.12 -48.52 8.33
N HIS A 71 -39.07 -48.24 9.12
CA HIS A 71 -39.15 -47.77 10.50
C HIS A 71 -39.85 -48.80 11.45
N PRO A 72 -39.97 -48.60 12.79
CA PRO A 72 -39.71 -47.38 13.55
C PRO A 72 -38.98 -47.52 14.92
N ARG A 73 -38.49 -46.36 15.41
CA ARG A 73 -38.54 -45.86 16.82
C ARG A 73 -37.90 -46.68 17.98
N ARG A 74 -37.27 -45.90 18.90
CA ARG A 74 -37.30 -46.05 20.38
C ARG A 74 -36.71 -47.36 20.95
N ASN A 75 -35.72 -47.35 21.85
CA ASN A 75 -35.56 -46.51 23.04
C ASN A 75 -34.17 -46.73 23.67
N ASN A 76 -33.75 -45.79 24.52
CA ASN A 76 -32.97 -45.97 25.77
C ASN A 76 -31.66 -46.78 25.85
N LEU A 77 -30.77 -46.24 26.69
CA LEU A 77 -29.58 -46.83 27.32
C LEU A 77 -28.32 -47.10 26.46
N ALA A 78 -27.20 -46.60 27.02
CA ALA A 78 -25.81 -47.06 26.98
C ALA A 78 -25.43 -48.27 26.09
N CYS A 79 -24.29 -48.26 25.38
CA CYS A 79 -22.99 -47.84 25.92
C CYS A 79 -21.94 -47.45 24.85
N LEU A 80 -20.77 -46.98 25.34
CA LEU A 80 -19.38 -47.18 24.85
C LEU A 80 -19.18 -47.92 23.49
N GLN A 81 -18.30 -47.51 22.56
CA GLN A 81 -17.22 -46.49 22.60
C GLN A 81 -16.63 -46.26 21.17
N SER A 82 -16.13 -45.04 20.86
CA SER A 82 -15.11 -44.70 19.81
C SER A 82 -15.28 -45.14 18.34
N SER A 83 -14.80 -44.42 17.31
CA SER A 83 -14.40 -43.01 17.14
C SER A 83 -13.96 -42.76 15.69
N MET A 84 -14.45 -41.70 15.02
CA MET A 84 -13.68 -40.89 14.05
C MET A 84 -14.48 -39.64 13.62
N SER A 85 -13.81 -38.66 13.03
CA SER A 85 -14.27 -37.26 12.89
C SER A 85 -14.94 -36.95 11.56
N LEU A 86 -15.91 -36.01 11.55
CA LEU A 86 -15.83 -34.77 10.75
C LEU A 86 -16.89 -33.72 11.16
N GLN A 87 -16.71 -32.48 10.67
CA GLN A 87 -17.65 -31.33 10.79
C GLN A 87 -18.77 -31.45 9.71
N LEU A 88 -19.84 -30.64 9.60
CA LEU A 88 -20.11 -29.23 9.96
C LEU A 88 -21.58 -28.98 10.39
N PHE A 89 -21.78 -27.93 11.21
CA PHE A 89 -22.89 -26.94 11.25
C PHE A 89 -24.37 -27.36 11.04
N LEU A 90 -25.25 -27.00 12.00
CA LEU A 90 -26.11 -25.80 11.90
C LEU A 90 -26.87 -25.47 13.21
N THR A 91 -27.55 -24.31 13.20
CA THR A 91 -28.41 -23.62 14.18
C THR A 91 -29.57 -24.47 14.78
N ASP A 92 -30.31 -24.10 15.84
CA ASP A 92 -30.58 -22.78 16.45
C ASP A 92 -31.14 -22.85 17.91
N SER A 93 -31.12 -21.72 18.64
CA SER A 93 -31.98 -21.36 19.80
C SER A 93 -31.93 -22.20 21.10
N GLY A 94 -32.55 -21.71 22.18
CA GLY A 94 -32.98 -22.62 23.28
C GLY A 94 -33.26 -21.99 24.67
N ASN A 95 -32.23 -21.94 25.52
CA ASN A 95 -32.22 -21.40 26.90
C ASN A 95 -32.84 -22.29 28.03
N ILE A 96 -32.45 -22.01 29.29
CA ILE A 96 -33.12 -22.30 30.60
C ILE A 96 -32.88 -23.64 31.38
N THR A 97 -31.92 -23.55 32.34
CA THR A 97 -31.89 -24.02 33.78
C THR A 97 -31.89 -25.48 34.29
N GLY A 98 -31.02 -25.76 35.29
CA GLY A 98 -31.23 -26.66 36.46
C GLY A 98 -30.20 -27.80 36.64
N LEU A 99 -29.30 -27.90 37.66
CA LEU A 99 -29.45 -28.09 39.14
C LEU A 99 -29.88 -29.53 39.55
N THR A 100 -29.23 -30.30 40.47
CA THR A 100 -28.09 -30.04 41.41
C THR A 100 -27.31 -31.34 41.81
N PHE A 101 -26.21 -31.17 42.57
CA PHE A 101 -25.24 -32.13 43.16
C PHE A 101 -25.76 -33.13 44.24
N VAL A 102 -24.94 -34.15 44.54
CA VAL A 102 -24.29 -34.49 45.85
C VAL A 102 -23.31 -35.67 45.60
N ALA A 103 -21.98 -35.58 45.79
CA ALA A 103 -21.18 -35.51 47.03
C ALA A 103 -21.28 -36.78 47.92
N GLY A 104 -20.27 -37.23 48.66
CA GLY A 104 -18.87 -36.80 48.86
C GLY A 104 -18.14 -37.89 49.67
N ALA A 105 -16.96 -37.72 50.28
CA ALA A 105 -15.97 -36.64 50.29
C ALA A 105 -14.58 -37.31 50.53
N ILE A 106 -13.64 -37.01 51.45
CA ILE A 106 -13.45 -36.08 52.58
C ILE A 106 -11.91 -35.82 52.69
N GLN A 107 -11.47 -34.89 53.56
CA GLN A 107 -10.14 -34.86 54.23
C GLN A 107 -8.93 -34.35 53.37
N SER A 108 -7.97 -33.55 53.86
CA SER A 108 -7.82 -32.53 54.95
C SER A 108 -6.40 -31.90 54.79
N ARG A 109 -5.85 -30.90 55.53
CA ARG A 109 -6.22 -29.79 56.45
C ARG A 109 -4.92 -28.94 56.65
N ALA A 110 -4.81 -27.75 57.24
CA ALA A 110 -5.66 -26.65 57.77
C ALA A 110 -4.71 -25.41 57.93
N THR A 111 -5.08 -24.14 58.16
CA THR A 111 -6.30 -23.32 58.03
C THR A 111 -5.90 -21.84 58.27
N GLU A 112 -6.61 -20.90 57.64
CA GLU A 112 -6.81 -19.50 58.10
C GLU A 112 -5.60 -18.51 58.08
N PRO A 113 -5.80 -17.17 58.03
CA PRO A 113 -7.00 -16.40 57.62
C PRO A 113 -6.76 -15.16 56.68
N SER A 114 -7.87 -14.62 56.13
CA SER A 114 -8.15 -13.21 55.73
C SER A 114 -7.69 -12.60 54.36
N LEU A 115 -8.69 -11.98 53.68
CA LEU A 115 -8.70 -10.80 52.76
C LEU A 115 -7.81 -10.73 51.47
N LEU A 116 -8.08 -9.85 50.48
CA LEU A 116 -9.25 -9.72 49.57
C LEU A 116 -8.85 -8.95 48.26
N HIS A 117 -9.68 -8.99 47.20
CA HIS A 117 -9.54 -8.32 45.87
C HIS A 117 -8.40 -8.82 44.95
N ASP A 118 -8.58 -8.93 43.62
CA ASP A 118 -9.83 -9.14 42.86
C ASP A 118 -9.54 -9.88 41.54
N LEU A 119 -10.47 -10.70 41.04
CA LEU A 119 -10.31 -11.44 39.78
C LEU A 119 -11.68 -11.61 39.09
N CYS A 120 -11.86 -10.94 37.95
CA CYS A 120 -13.06 -10.95 37.09
C CYS A 120 -14.41 -10.70 37.79
N ARG A 121 -14.90 -9.45 37.76
CA ARG A 121 -16.22 -9.09 38.29
C ARG A 121 -17.07 -8.19 37.38
N SER A 122 -18.21 -8.73 36.98
CA SER A 122 -19.46 -7.99 36.90
C SER A 122 -20.57 -8.80 37.61
N LEU A 123 -20.83 -8.44 38.89
CA LEU A 123 -21.79 -9.12 39.80
C LEU A 123 -21.33 -10.56 40.19
N ALA A 124 -21.74 -11.16 41.32
CA ALA A 124 -22.67 -10.82 42.39
C ALA A 124 -22.18 -11.48 43.72
N PHE A 125 -22.68 -11.24 44.94
CA PHE A 125 -23.57 -10.23 45.53
C PHE A 125 -23.39 -10.22 47.07
N VAL A 126 -24.08 -9.29 47.74
CA VAL A 126 -24.43 -9.22 49.19
C VAL A 126 -24.63 -10.62 49.82
N TYR A 127 -24.06 -10.98 50.99
CA TYR A 127 -24.65 -10.69 52.32
C TYR A 127 -23.73 -11.10 53.51
N ILE A 128 -23.45 -10.17 54.43
CA ILE A 128 -23.77 -10.33 55.87
C ILE A 128 -24.29 -8.98 56.39
N ARG A 129 -25.62 -8.83 56.37
CA ARG A 129 -26.36 -7.85 57.19
C ARG A 129 -27.08 -8.66 58.29
N SER A 130 -26.37 -9.14 59.31
CA SER A 130 -26.98 -9.97 60.36
C SER A 130 -26.56 -9.67 61.81
N GLU A 131 -25.71 -8.67 62.09
CA GLU A 131 -25.46 -8.18 63.47
C GLU A 131 -25.92 -6.73 63.71
N LEU A 132 -26.80 -6.20 62.85
CA LEU A 132 -27.52 -4.95 63.11
C LEU A 132 -29.05 -5.06 62.95
N ASN A 133 -29.58 -6.29 62.93
CA ASN A 133 -31.02 -6.56 62.95
C ASN A 133 -31.43 -7.56 64.05
N ARG A 134 -30.50 -7.92 64.94
CA ARG A 134 -30.77 -8.75 66.14
C ARG A 134 -30.80 -7.95 67.45
N PHE A 135 -30.65 -6.63 67.38
CA PHE A 135 -30.69 -5.72 68.53
C PHE A 135 -31.84 -4.69 68.51
N LEU A 136 -32.66 -4.66 67.44
CA LEU A 136 -33.81 -3.75 67.34
C LEU A 136 -35.07 -4.44 66.80
N SER A 137 -35.61 -5.38 67.59
CA SER A 137 -37.01 -5.81 67.48
C SER A 137 -37.68 -5.96 68.85
N SER A 138 -37.55 -4.94 69.70
CA SER A 138 -38.24 -4.84 70.99
C SER A 138 -38.82 -3.44 71.19
N ARG A 139 -40.17 -3.33 71.17
CA ARG A 139 -41.03 -2.29 71.79
C ARG A 139 -40.58 -0.82 71.61
N GLY A 140 -41.27 0.08 70.90
CA GLY A 140 -42.69 0.16 70.57
C GLY A 140 -43.45 1.09 71.53
N PHE A 141 -44.42 1.85 70.99
CA PHE A 141 -45.33 2.86 71.60
C PHE A 141 -44.93 4.36 71.65
N MET A 142 -45.96 5.16 71.34
CA MET A 142 -46.32 6.50 71.87
C MET A 142 -45.70 7.82 71.34
N ASN A 143 -46.51 8.48 70.48
CA ASN A 143 -46.94 9.90 70.57
C ASN A 143 -47.35 10.33 72.00
N PRO A 144 -47.56 11.65 72.32
CA PRO A 144 -47.14 12.88 71.63
C PRO A 144 -46.72 14.05 72.60
N SER A 145 -46.59 15.27 72.06
CA SER A 145 -46.98 16.57 72.67
C SER A 145 -46.08 17.32 73.69
N SER A 146 -46.33 18.64 73.78
CA SER A 146 -45.69 19.68 74.62
C SER A 146 -44.20 19.97 74.33
N ASN A 147 -43.70 21.19 74.11
CA ASN A 147 -44.10 22.58 74.46
C ASN A 147 -43.82 22.98 75.93
N SER A 148 -42.57 23.31 76.24
CA SER A 148 -42.22 24.23 77.33
C SER A 148 -40.94 25.03 76.98
N ARG A 149 -40.78 26.21 77.59
CA ARG A 149 -39.92 27.31 77.10
C ARG A 149 -38.49 27.26 77.63
N VAL A 150 -37.54 27.77 76.85
CA VAL A 150 -36.22 28.25 77.28
C VAL A 150 -36.09 29.73 76.86
N PRO A 151 -35.54 30.65 77.67
CA PRO A 151 -35.84 32.09 77.54
C PRO A 151 -34.82 32.93 76.76
N ASP A 152 -35.32 34.01 76.15
CA ASP A 152 -34.71 35.30 75.79
C ASP A 152 -33.30 35.40 75.12
N SER A 153 -32.64 34.30 74.79
CA SER A 153 -31.61 34.27 73.73
C SER A 153 -32.22 34.45 72.32
N MET A 154 -33.55 34.40 72.22
CA MET A 154 -34.32 34.14 71.00
C MET A 154 -34.75 35.40 70.22
N LYS A 155 -34.00 36.51 70.32
CA LYS A 155 -34.16 37.70 69.46
C LYS A 155 -32.94 38.06 68.61
N VAL A 156 -31.78 37.46 68.87
CA VAL A 156 -30.56 37.65 68.06
C VAL A 156 -30.47 36.60 66.94
N LEU A 157 -30.89 35.36 67.19
CA LEU A 157 -30.81 34.27 66.20
C LEU A 157 -31.67 34.46 64.94
N ALA A 158 -32.75 35.25 65.00
CA ALA A 158 -33.61 35.47 63.84
C ALA A 158 -32.93 36.25 62.70
N GLY A 159 -31.98 37.13 63.02
CA GLY A 159 -31.12 37.78 62.02
C GLY A 159 -29.97 36.89 61.55
N ALA A 160 -29.49 35.98 62.40
CA ALA A 160 -28.38 35.07 62.07
C ALA A 160 -28.80 33.94 61.11
N LEU A 161 -30.00 33.38 61.25
CA LEU A 161 -30.42 32.22 60.45
C LEU A 161 -30.63 32.56 58.96
N ALA A 162 -30.92 33.82 58.63
CA ALA A 162 -31.00 34.29 57.25
C ALA A 162 -29.63 34.42 56.56
N LEU A 163 -28.53 34.44 57.33
CA LEU A 163 -27.16 34.63 56.86
C LEU A 163 -26.36 33.31 56.70
N VAL A 164 -26.89 32.19 57.23
CA VAL A 164 -26.25 30.86 57.14
C VAL A 164 -26.73 30.07 55.90
N LEU A 165 -27.88 30.45 55.32
CA LEU A 165 -28.48 29.78 54.16
C LEU A 165 -28.00 30.30 52.79
N LEU A 166 -27.01 31.18 52.76
CA LEU A 166 -26.41 31.76 51.54
C LEU A 166 -24.95 31.29 51.30
N ALA A 167 -24.49 30.27 52.03
CA ALA A 167 -23.12 29.76 51.97
C ALA A 167 -23.03 28.36 51.35
N THR A 168 -23.76 28.09 50.25
CA THR A 168 -23.45 26.96 49.35
C THR A 168 -22.21 27.31 48.52
N LEU A 169 -21.04 27.30 49.16
CA LEU A 169 -19.78 27.21 48.44
C LEU A 169 -19.78 25.90 47.67
N ALA A 170 -19.72 25.97 46.35
CA ALA A 170 -19.44 24.80 45.53
C ALA A 170 -17.96 24.43 45.73
N ASP A 171 -17.70 23.27 46.34
CA ASP A 171 -16.36 22.70 46.41
C ASP A 171 -15.87 22.40 44.99
N ALA A 172 -15.02 23.29 44.47
CA ALA A 172 -14.42 23.17 43.15
C ALA A 172 -13.39 22.02 43.16
N THR A 173 -13.79 20.84 42.69
CA THR A 173 -12.92 19.68 42.58
C THR A 173 -11.78 19.95 41.61
N VAL A 174 -10.56 20.07 42.12
CA VAL A 174 -9.36 20.29 41.31
C VAL A 174 -8.78 18.95 40.90
N PHE A 175 -8.74 18.69 39.60
CA PHE A 175 -8.09 17.52 39.02
C PHE A 175 -6.59 17.82 38.83
N THR A 176 -5.73 16.80 38.90
CA THR A 176 -4.27 17.01 38.80
C THR A 176 -3.65 16.14 37.72
N CYS A 177 -3.28 16.73 36.59
CA CYS A 177 -2.57 16.05 35.53
C CYS A 177 -1.06 16.03 35.85
N GLY A 178 -0.60 14.94 36.46
CA GLY A 178 0.81 14.72 36.78
C GLY A 178 1.53 13.87 35.74
N GLY A 179 2.86 14.00 35.66
CA GLY A 179 3.67 13.14 34.81
C GLY A 179 5.16 13.49 34.88
N PHE A 180 5.98 12.81 34.08
CA PHE A 180 7.43 13.06 34.03
C PHE A 180 7.89 13.34 32.59
N ILE A 181 8.71 14.37 32.45
CA ILE A 181 9.74 14.45 31.42
C ILE A 181 10.83 13.44 31.78
N LYS A 182 11.12 12.50 30.88
CA LYS A 182 12.17 11.47 31.05
C LYS A 182 13.27 11.69 30.03
N SER A 183 14.50 11.36 30.39
CA SER A 183 15.65 11.45 29.48
C SER A 183 16.66 10.37 29.81
N ASP A 184 17.22 9.74 28.78
CA ASP A 184 18.31 8.78 28.88
C ASP A 184 19.69 9.48 29.10
N VAL A 185 19.72 10.81 29.01
CA VAL A 185 20.92 11.66 29.12
C VAL A 185 20.72 12.82 30.10
N PRO A 186 21.82 13.30 30.74
CA PRO A 186 21.76 14.47 31.60
C PRO A 186 21.38 15.72 30.79
N ILE A 187 20.19 16.24 31.07
CA ILE A 187 19.63 17.46 30.48
C ILE A 187 19.18 18.42 31.59
N ASP A 188 19.18 19.71 31.27
CA ASP A 188 18.63 20.73 32.14
C ASP A 188 17.11 20.79 31.97
N PHE A 189 16.38 20.08 32.82
CA PHE A 189 14.91 20.07 32.82
C PHE A 189 14.29 21.45 33.07
N SER A 190 15.02 22.44 33.61
CA SER A 190 14.48 23.80 33.83
C SER A 190 14.23 24.57 32.52
N GLN A 191 14.84 24.12 31.42
CA GLN A 191 14.61 24.65 30.07
C GLN A 191 13.35 24.06 29.40
N ILE A 192 12.62 23.20 30.10
CA ILE A 192 11.42 22.51 29.61
C ILE A 192 10.20 22.98 30.41
N ARG A 193 9.11 23.24 29.70
CA ARG A 193 7.81 23.65 30.24
C ARG A 193 6.74 22.68 29.76
N VAL A 194 5.73 22.39 30.58
CA VAL A 194 4.59 21.58 30.13
C VAL A 194 3.33 22.43 30.09
N LYS A 195 2.86 22.68 28.87
CA LYS A 195 1.74 23.60 28.61
C LYS A 195 0.46 22.83 28.34
N LEU A 196 -0.64 23.31 28.94
CA LEU A 196 -2.01 22.84 28.75
C LEU A 196 -2.71 23.74 27.74
N PHE A 197 -3.24 23.15 26.67
CA PHE A 197 -3.99 23.86 25.63
C PHE A 197 -5.44 23.38 25.56
N THR A 198 -6.34 24.23 25.06
CA THR A 198 -7.67 23.80 24.60
C THR A 198 -7.56 23.09 23.23
N PRO A 199 -8.58 22.37 22.76
CA PRO A 199 -8.55 21.71 21.44
C PRO A 199 -8.41 22.69 20.26
N GLU A 200 -8.77 23.96 20.48
CA GLU A 200 -8.61 25.07 19.52
C GLU A 200 -7.21 25.71 19.57
N GLY A 201 -6.33 25.26 20.48
CA GLY A 201 -4.95 25.71 20.61
C GLY A 201 -4.71 26.88 21.58
N ASN A 202 -5.71 27.32 22.34
CA ASN A 202 -5.54 28.43 23.30
C ASN A 202 -4.80 27.96 24.56
N LEU A 203 -3.95 28.81 25.15
CA LEU A 203 -3.16 28.46 26.33
C LEU A 203 -4.02 28.56 27.60
N LYS A 204 -4.03 27.48 28.39
CA LYS A 204 -4.75 27.37 29.68
C LYS A 204 -3.84 27.38 30.90
N HIS A 205 -2.67 26.73 30.80
CA HIS A 205 -1.72 26.63 31.90
C HIS A 205 -0.30 26.37 31.39
N ASP A 206 0.71 26.76 32.15
CA ASP A 206 2.13 26.60 31.84
C ASP A 206 2.87 26.14 33.10
N ALA A 207 3.16 24.84 33.18
CA ALA A 207 3.75 24.21 34.36
C ALA A 207 5.27 24.04 34.26
N GLU A 208 5.93 24.21 35.39
CA GLU A 208 7.37 23.99 35.57
C GLU A 208 7.71 22.51 35.75
N VAL A 209 8.87 22.14 35.22
CA VAL A 209 9.43 20.78 35.30
C VAL A 209 10.50 20.73 36.38
N MET A 210 10.45 19.70 37.23
CA MET A 210 11.39 19.48 38.31
C MET A 210 12.83 19.29 37.82
N PRO A 211 13.80 20.18 38.19
CA PRO A 211 15.18 20.09 37.73
C PRO A 211 15.90 18.76 38.07
N ASN A 212 15.48 18.08 39.15
CA ASN A 212 16.13 16.87 39.66
C ASN A 212 15.39 15.55 39.36
N SER A 213 14.15 15.60 38.86
CA SER A 213 13.32 14.40 38.66
C SER A 213 12.53 14.39 37.35
N GLY A 214 12.47 15.51 36.62
CA GLY A 214 11.65 15.66 35.43
C GLY A 214 10.13 15.65 35.67
N TYR A 215 9.66 15.53 36.92
CA TYR A 215 8.24 15.56 37.23
C TYR A 215 7.61 16.93 36.89
N PHE A 216 6.33 16.93 36.56
CA PHE A 216 5.49 18.13 36.44
C PHE A 216 4.08 17.81 36.95
N MET A 217 3.34 18.85 37.35
CA MET A 217 1.93 18.74 37.67
C MET A 217 1.17 19.97 37.19
N ILE A 218 0.07 19.72 36.47
CA ILE A 218 -0.85 20.74 35.96
C ILE A 218 -2.17 20.63 36.75
N PRO A 219 -2.60 21.68 37.45
CA PRO A 219 -3.93 21.75 38.05
C PRO A 219 -4.98 21.98 36.95
N VAL A 220 -6.11 21.29 37.02
CA VAL A 220 -7.23 21.52 36.10
C VAL A 220 -8.53 21.65 36.87
N TYR A 221 -9.21 22.77 36.65
CA TYR A 221 -10.37 23.20 37.43
C TYR A 221 -11.71 22.95 36.72
N ASN A 222 -11.69 22.76 35.39
CA ASN A 222 -12.89 22.62 34.56
C ASN A 222 -12.85 21.28 33.81
N LYS A 223 -13.95 20.52 33.83
CA LYS A 223 -14.11 19.27 33.06
C LYS A 223 -14.25 19.58 31.57
N ALA A 224 -13.22 19.26 30.78
CA ALA A 224 -13.18 19.50 29.34
C ALA A 224 -12.15 18.59 28.64
N SER A 225 -12.09 18.67 27.31
CA SER A 225 -10.95 18.15 26.53
C SER A 225 -9.81 19.16 26.50
N TYR A 226 -8.58 18.68 26.59
CA TYR A 226 -7.35 19.47 26.55
C TYR A 226 -6.25 18.72 25.79
N GLU A 227 -5.20 19.44 25.41
CA GLU A 227 -3.96 18.88 24.85
C GLU A 227 -2.76 19.33 25.69
N ILE A 228 -2.00 18.38 26.23
CA ILE A 228 -0.80 18.64 27.04
C ILE A 228 0.44 18.49 26.15
N LYS A 229 1.37 19.44 26.21
CA LYS A 229 2.59 19.46 25.38
C LYS A 229 3.83 19.76 26.22
N ALA A 230 4.88 18.96 26.05
CA ALA A 230 6.22 19.35 26.48
C ALA A 230 6.79 20.36 25.47
N VAL A 231 7.24 21.52 25.96
CA VAL A 231 7.83 22.61 25.17
C VAL A 231 9.28 22.78 25.64
N ALA A 232 10.21 22.74 24.70
CA ALA A 232 11.65 22.68 24.95
C ALA A 232 12.41 23.50 23.87
N PRO A 233 13.74 23.68 23.99
CA PRO A 233 14.54 24.38 22.98
C PRO A 233 14.47 23.72 21.60
N ALA A 234 14.74 24.49 20.54
CA ALA A 234 14.68 24.01 19.17
C ALA A 234 15.60 22.78 18.95
N GLY A 235 15.08 21.77 18.24
CA GLY A 235 15.78 20.52 17.95
C GLY A 235 15.74 19.47 19.08
N TRP A 236 14.98 19.68 20.16
CA TRP A 236 14.73 18.70 21.20
C TRP A 236 13.41 17.96 20.93
N ASN A 237 13.45 16.64 20.76
CA ASN A 237 12.31 15.86 20.30
C ASN A 237 11.79 14.92 21.40
N PHE A 238 10.49 15.01 21.72
CA PHE A 238 9.83 14.23 22.76
C PHE A 238 8.80 13.25 22.18
N ALA A 239 8.74 12.05 22.76
CA ALA A 239 7.77 11.00 22.45
C ALA A 239 6.91 10.70 23.69
N PRO A 240 5.57 10.80 23.59
CA PRO A 240 4.82 11.48 22.52
C PRO A 240 5.11 13.00 22.51
N ALA A 241 4.83 13.68 21.40
CA ALA A 241 5.00 15.14 21.31
C ALA A 241 3.88 15.91 22.02
N SER A 242 2.66 15.33 22.05
CA SER A 242 1.52 15.83 22.80
C SER A 242 0.65 14.68 23.32
N VAL A 243 -0.16 14.96 24.34
CA VAL A 243 -1.14 14.01 24.89
C VAL A 243 -2.49 14.70 25.03
N SER A 244 -3.48 14.25 24.26
CA SER A 244 -4.87 14.70 24.40
C SER A 244 -5.54 14.00 25.57
N VAL A 245 -6.15 14.78 26.47
CA VAL A 245 -6.84 14.27 27.68
C VAL A 245 -8.25 14.85 27.72
N LYS A 246 -9.25 14.00 27.94
CA LYS A 246 -10.62 14.44 28.24
C LYS A 246 -10.90 14.21 29.72
N ILE A 247 -10.99 15.28 30.50
CA ILE A 247 -11.18 15.23 31.95
C ILE A 247 -12.67 15.16 32.23
N ASP A 248 -13.12 14.00 32.69
CA ASP A 248 -14.51 13.70 33.05
C ASP A 248 -14.74 13.70 34.56
N GLY A 249 -13.67 13.64 35.36
CA GLY A 249 -13.72 13.57 36.82
C GLY A 249 -14.17 12.22 37.38
N GLU A 250 -14.11 11.14 36.59
CA GLU A 250 -14.45 9.78 37.03
C GLU A 250 -13.52 8.70 36.44
N THR A 251 -13.16 8.78 35.16
CA THR A 251 -12.40 7.75 34.43
C THR A 251 -11.12 8.25 33.74
N ASP A 252 -10.93 9.57 33.67
CA ASP A 252 -9.77 10.16 33.00
C ASP A 252 -8.43 9.95 33.72
N ALA A 253 -7.34 10.03 32.97
CA ALA A 253 -5.98 9.78 33.47
C ALA A 253 -5.56 10.70 34.63
N CYS A 254 -6.01 11.95 34.65
CA CYS A 254 -5.66 12.91 35.70
C CYS A 254 -6.46 12.64 36.99
N THR A 255 -7.73 12.27 36.86
CA THR A 255 -8.57 11.80 37.98
C THR A 255 -8.06 10.48 38.57
N LEU A 256 -7.63 9.54 37.72
CA LEU A 256 -7.03 8.27 38.13
C LEU A 256 -5.55 8.37 38.55
N ALA A 257 -4.99 9.59 38.64
CA ALA A 257 -3.60 9.89 39.00
C ALA A 257 -2.54 9.12 38.19
N GLN A 258 -2.81 8.84 36.91
CA GLN A 258 -1.92 8.14 35.99
C GLN A 258 -0.91 9.12 35.37
N ASP A 259 0.35 8.71 35.25
CA ASP A 259 1.42 9.60 34.80
C ASP A 259 1.44 9.85 33.29
N ILE A 260 1.30 11.11 32.91
CA ILE A 260 1.39 11.61 31.55
C ILE A 260 2.86 11.84 31.21
N ASN A 261 3.53 10.80 30.73
CA ASN A 261 4.99 10.82 30.53
C ASN A 261 5.39 11.31 29.12
N PHE A 262 6.36 12.21 29.06
CA PHE A 262 7.05 12.63 27.85
C PHE A 262 8.49 12.15 27.93
N SER A 263 8.97 11.35 26.98
CA SER A 263 10.37 10.89 26.98
C SER A 263 11.16 11.61 25.89
N LEU A 264 12.37 12.09 26.21
CA LEU A 264 13.29 12.60 25.20
C LEU A 264 13.64 11.46 24.24
N ASP A 265 13.12 11.55 23.02
CA ASP A 265 13.32 10.57 21.96
C ASP A 265 14.65 10.81 21.24
N GLY A 266 15.09 12.07 21.20
CA GLY A 266 16.42 12.44 20.71
C GLY A 266 16.61 13.94 20.52
N PHE A 267 17.74 14.28 19.91
CA PHE A 267 18.05 15.61 19.40
C PHE A 267 18.16 15.58 17.87
N SER A 268 17.92 16.73 17.23
CA SER A 268 18.09 16.87 15.79
C SER A 268 19.57 16.83 15.37
N ILE A 269 19.88 15.98 14.39
CA ILE A 269 21.12 16.00 13.60
C ILE A 269 20.80 16.68 12.27
N GLU A 270 21.31 17.89 12.05
CA GLU A 270 20.92 18.78 10.96
C GLU A 270 22.09 19.07 10.01
N GLY A 271 21.83 19.21 8.72
CA GLY A 271 22.91 19.49 7.78
C GLY A 271 22.45 19.83 6.37
N HIS A 272 23.42 20.08 5.50
CA HIS A 272 23.20 20.25 4.07
C HIS A 272 24.06 19.28 3.28
N VAL A 273 23.52 18.72 2.20
CA VAL A 273 24.27 18.04 1.14
C VAL A 273 24.59 19.04 0.05
N LYS A 274 25.88 19.24 -0.27
CA LYS A 274 26.29 20.09 -1.40
C LYS A 274 26.33 19.32 -2.72
N SER A 275 25.90 19.94 -3.82
CA SER A 275 26.17 19.45 -5.18
C SER A 275 27.23 20.33 -5.86
N GLY A 276 28.39 19.77 -6.16
CA GLY A 276 29.56 20.58 -6.53
C GLY A 276 29.86 21.63 -5.46
N GLU A 277 30.15 22.86 -5.88
CA GLU A 277 30.52 23.95 -4.95
C GLU A 277 29.33 24.79 -4.43
N SER A 278 28.14 24.67 -5.03
CA SER A 278 26.96 25.50 -4.72
C SER A 278 25.64 24.79 -4.98
N GLY A 279 24.67 24.97 -4.06
CA GLY A 279 23.40 24.26 -4.12
C GLY A 279 23.46 22.87 -3.49
N GLY A 280 22.33 22.18 -3.48
CA GLY A 280 22.16 20.88 -2.86
C GLY A 280 20.89 20.20 -3.37
N PRO A 281 20.91 18.86 -3.57
CA PRO A 281 19.80 18.14 -4.19
C PRO A 281 18.60 18.01 -3.25
N GLU A 282 17.40 18.01 -3.79
CA GLU A 282 16.18 17.61 -3.08
C GLU A 282 15.88 16.12 -3.31
N GLY A 283 15.21 15.46 -2.37
CA GLY A 283 14.76 14.07 -2.47
C GLY A 283 15.84 12.98 -2.32
N LEU A 284 17.10 13.35 -2.06
CA LEU A 284 18.19 12.39 -1.85
C LEU A 284 18.00 11.65 -0.52
N SER A 285 17.80 10.32 -0.59
CA SER A 285 17.77 9.46 0.61
C SER A 285 19.11 9.50 1.34
N LEU A 286 19.05 9.83 2.62
CA LEU A 286 20.17 9.80 3.56
C LEU A 286 19.84 8.85 4.71
N THR A 287 20.80 8.03 5.11
CA THR A 287 20.69 7.10 6.22
C THR A 287 21.53 7.59 7.40
N LEU A 288 20.97 7.49 8.60
CA LEU A 288 21.71 7.60 9.85
C LEU A 288 22.03 6.18 10.31
N SER A 289 23.29 5.90 10.60
CA SER A 289 23.74 4.58 11.08
C SER A 289 24.63 4.69 12.33
N THR A 290 24.74 3.64 13.15
CA THR A 290 25.72 3.60 14.26
C THR A 290 27.15 3.43 13.72
N GLU A 291 28.15 3.58 14.59
CA GLU A 291 29.56 3.30 14.25
C GLU A 291 29.76 1.84 13.76
N ASP A 292 28.94 0.89 14.25
CA ASP A 292 28.88 -0.51 13.78
C ASP A 292 28.14 -0.72 12.44
N GLY A 293 27.66 0.35 11.81
CA GLY A 293 26.96 0.30 10.51
C GLY A 293 25.49 -0.10 10.55
N LYS A 294 24.86 -0.25 11.73
CA LYS A 294 23.42 -0.49 11.84
C LYS A 294 22.64 0.77 11.48
N GLN A 295 21.77 0.74 10.47
CA GLN A 295 20.86 1.84 10.16
C GLN A 295 19.87 2.07 11.33
N VAL A 296 19.71 3.34 11.71
CA VAL A 296 18.89 3.84 12.82
C VAL A 296 17.70 4.64 12.30
N ALA A 297 17.93 5.48 11.28
CA ALA A 297 16.89 6.27 10.62
C ALA A 297 17.20 6.46 9.12
N GLU A 298 16.18 6.83 8.35
CA GLU A 298 16.32 7.36 6.99
C GLU A 298 15.56 8.68 6.92
N THR A 299 16.09 9.63 6.15
CA THR A 299 15.43 10.90 5.82
C THR A 299 15.70 11.23 4.35
N LYS A 300 15.07 12.28 3.82
CA LYS A 300 15.40 12.83 2.50
C LYS A 300 15.81 14.29 2.63
N THR A 301 16.66 14.74 1.74
CA THR A 301 16.95 16.17 1.63
C THR A 301 15.71 16.93 1.14
N GLY A 302 15.45 18.08 1.75
CA GLY A 302 14.53 19.10 1.23
C GLY A 302 15.24 20.11 0.31
N PRO A 303 14.58 21.25 0.01
CA PRO A 303 15.13 22.30 -0.82
C PRO A 303 16.53 22.77 -0.37
N GLY A 304 17.43 22.98 -1.32
CA GLY A 304 18.81 23.39 -1.03
C GLY A 304 19.65 22.34 -0.28
N GLY A 305 19.26 21.07 -0.34
CA GLY A 305 19.99 19.95 0.25
C GLY A 305 19.88 19.85 1.77
N TYR A 306 19.01 20.62 2.43
CA TYR A 306 18.83 20.57 3.88
C TYR A 306 18.26 19.21 4.33
N TYR A 307 18.69 18.69 5.48
CA TYR A 307 18.11 17.50 6.10
C TYR A 307 18.18 17.58 7.63
N SER A 308 17.29 16.84 8.28
CA SER A 308 17.30 16.60 9.72
C SER A 308 16.96 15.13 10.01
N PHE A 309 17.58 14.57 11.05
CA PHE A 309 17.23 13.28 11.66
C PHE A 309 16.99 13.49 13.16
N ASN A 310 16.02 12.80 13.76
CA ASN A 310 16.01 12.64 15.21
C ASN A 310 16.96 11.50 15.63
N ALA A 311 17.77 11.71 16.66
CA ALA A 311 18.69 10.70 17.19
C ALA A 311 18.92 10.83 18.69
N LYS A 312 19.02 9.70 19.39
CA LYS A 312 19.50 9.65 20.78
C LYS A 312 20.98 10.05 20.87
N SER A 313 21.51 10.12 22.08
CA SER A 313 22.95 10.30 22.29
C SER A 313 23.75 9.11 21.74
N GLY A 314 24.81 9.40 21.01
CA GLY A 314 25.69 8.39 20.42
C GLY A 314 26.56 8.97 19.32
N ARG A 315 27.49 8.15 18.82
CA ARG A 315 28.17 8.41 17.55
C ARG A 315 27.40 7.77 16.42
N TYR A 316 27.15 8.57 15.39
CA TYR A 316 26.46 8.15 14.19
C TYR A 316 27.28 8.49 12.96
N LEU A 317 27.12 7.66 11.94
CA LEU A 317 27.56 7.89 10.59
C LEU A 317 26.34 8.32 9.78
N VAL A 318 26.28 9.60 9.44
CA VAL A 318 25.35 10.14 8.44
C VAL A 318 25.91 9.77 7.07
N SER A 319 25.11 9.09 6.24
CA SER A 319 25.52 8.63 4.93
C SER A 319 24.46 8.81 3.85
N THR A 320 24.90 8.87 2.58
CA THR A 320 24.01 8.74 1.43
C THR A 320 23.47 7.32 1.32
N GLY A 321 22.16 7.16 1.13
CA GLY A 321 21.48 5.87 1.15
C GLY A 321 21.86 4.94 -0.01
N HIS A 322 21.61 3.64 0.19
CA HIS A 322 21.77 2.63 -0.85
C HIS A 322 20.82 2.91 -2.02
N GLY A 323 21.36 3.00 -3.25
CA GLY A 323 20.57 3.32 -4.46
C GLY A 323 20.66 4.77 -4.93
N SER A 324 21.46 5.63 -4.29
CA SER A 324 21.84 6.96 -4.81
C SER A 324 22.28 6.88 -6.28
N THR A 325 21.62 7.63 -7.16
CA THR A 325 21.96 7.76 -8.59
C THR A 325 22.95 8.89 -8.86
N GLN A 326 23.25 9.68 -7.83
CA GLN A 326 24.20 10.79 -7.79
C GLN A 326 25.60 10.30 -7.45
N CYS A 327 26.64 10.93 -7.99
CA CYS A 327 28.03 10.57 -7.68
C CYS A 327 28.49 11.18 -6.35
N ILE A 328 28.96 10.30 -5.47
CA ILE A 328 29.27 10.62 -4.08
C ILE A 328 30.74 11.06 -3.97
N GLU A 329 30.99 12.33 -3.60
CA GLU A 329 32.34 12.82 -3.27
C GLU A 329 32.65 12.57 -1.78
N ARG A 330 31.65 12.81 -0.92
CA ARG A 330 31.70 12.68 0.53
C ARG A 330 30.31 12.32 1.04
N GLY A 331 29.92 11.06 0.87
CA GLY A 331 28.63 10.51 1.30
C GLY A 331 28.67 9.84 2.65
N LYS A 332 29.63 10.23 3.50
CA LYS A 332 29.83 9.75 4.87
C LYS A 332 30.39 10.89 5.73
N ALA A 333 29.72 11.19 6.83
CA ALA A 333 30.16 12.13 7.86
C ALA A 333 29.85 11.55 9.25
N VAL A 334 30.84 11.59 10.16
CA VAL A 334 30.66 11.14 11.54
C VAL A 334 30.19 12.32 12.39
N VAL A 335 29.18 12.08 13.22
CA VAL A 335 28.61 13.06 14.15
C VAL A 335 28.47 12.42 15.54
N GLU A 336 28.63 13.23 16.59
CA GLU A 336 28.49 12.78 17.97
C GLU A 336 27.43 13.62 18.68
N VAL A 337 26.26 13.01 18.92
CA VAL A 337 25.17 13.59 19.71
C VAL A 337 25.42 13.24 21.18
N ARG A 338 25.36 14.24 22.07
CA ARG A 338 25.53 14.05 23.52
C ARG A 338 24.31 14.54 24.29
N ASP A 339 24.12 15.85 24.31
CA ASP A 339 23.25 16.59 25.22
C ASP A 339 22.45 17.72 24.54
N LYS A 340 22.56 17.85 23.21
CA LYS A 340 21.96 18.91 22.40
C LYS A 340 21.97 18.56 20.89
N PRO A 341 21.24 19.32 20.05
CA PRO A 341 21.29 19.21 18.59
C PRO A 341 22.68 19.42 17.99
N VAL A 342 22.93 18.80 16.84
CA VAL A 342 24.26 18.77 16.19
C VAL A 342 24.16 19.10 14.71
N VAL A 343 24.97 20.05 14.23
CA VAL A 343 25.11 20.35 12.80
C VAL A 343 26.22 19.49 12.19
N VAL A 344 25.93 18.77 11.11
CA VAL A 344 26.88 17.88 10.42
C VAL A 344 28.02 18.68 9.78
N SER A 345 29.23 18.54 10.33
CA SER A 345 30.43 19.20 9.82
C SER A 345 31.64 18.26 9.81
N PRO A 346 32.37 18.11 8.68
CA PRO A 346 32.05 18.68 7.37
C PRO A 346 30.82 17.99 6.74
N GLY A 347 29.90 18.80 6.19
CA GLY A 347 28.68 18.31 5.54
C GLY A 347 28.95 17.40 4.33
N LEU A 348 27.92 16.64 3.94
CA LEU A 348 28.00 15.72 2.80
C LEU A 348 28.17 16.49 1.48
N LYS A 349 28.82 15.86 0.50
CA LYS A 349 29.00 16.41 -0.85
C LYS A 349 28.84 15.34 -1.92
N ILE A 350 28.12 15.67 -2.99
CA ILE A 350 28.09 14.90 -4.23
C ILE A 350 28.89 15.66 -5.31
N SER A 351 29.68 14.93 -6.10
CA SER A 351 30.49 15.48 -7.18
C SER A 351 29.68 15.77 -8.44
N GLY A 352 28.44 15.26 -8.52
CA GLY A 352 27.51 15.58 -9.59
C GLY A 352 26.35 14.60 -9.74
N HIS A 353 25.57 14.86 -10.77
CA HIS A 353 24.34 14.14 -11.12
C HIS A 353 24.49 13.35 -12.41
N ARG A 354 23.57 12.40 -12.63
CA ARG A 354 23.48 11.69 -13.90
C ARG A 354 22.94 12.62 -14.99
N LEU A 355 23.76 12.87 -16.00
CA LEU A 355 23.36 13.46 -17.27
C LEU A 355 23.10 12.32 -18.26
N SER A 356 21.85 12.17 -18.69
CA SER A 356 21.45 11.29 -19.79
C SER A 356 21.44 12.07 -21.09
N LEU A 357 22.11 11.55 -22.10
CA LEU A 357 22.16 12.05 -23.47
C LEU A 357 21.41 11.03 -24.33
N ALA A 358 20.15 11.31 -24.62
CA ALA A 358 19.32 10.44 -25.44
C ALA A 358 19.39 10.87 -26.91
N ALA A 359 19.37 9.91 -27.82
CA ALA A 359 19.12 10.15 -29.23
C ALA A 359 17.87 9.40 -29.65
N SER A 360 17.03 10.03 -30.47
CA SER A 360 15.79 9.43 -30.95
C SER A 360 15.42 9.84 -32.36
N ASN A 361 14.60 9.01 -33.00
CA ASN A 361 14.08 9.20 -34.34
C ASN A 361 12.60 8.80 -34.39
N GLN A 362 11.73 9.70 -34.84
CA GLN A 362 10.27 9.51 -34.84
C GLN A 362 9.71 8.97 -33.51
N GLY A 363 10.27 9.44 -32.37
CA GLY A 363 9.89 9.01 -31.02
C GLY A 363 10.46 7.65 -30.57
N LYS A 364 11.25 6.96 -31.39
CA LYS A 364 11.95 5.71 -31.02
C LYS A 364 13.38 5.99 -30.56
N PRO A 365 13.90 5.24 -29.56
CA PRO A 365 15.30 5.35 -29.14
C PRO A 365 16.27 4.95 -30.26
N LEU A 366 17.38 5.67 -30.40
CA LEU A 366 18.40 5.44 -31.43
C LEU A 366 19.77 5.12 -30.81
N ALA A 367 20.18 3.86 -30.95
CA ALA A 367 21.47 3.34 -30.51
C ALA A 367 22.64 3.81 -31.38
N ASP A 368 23.86 3.64 -30.86
CA ASP A 368 25.14 3.89 -31.54
C ASP A 368 25.41 5.35 -31.97
N VAL A 369 24.59 6.31 -31.54
CA VAL A 369 24.81 7.76 -31.72
C VAL A 369 25.91 8.22 -30.79
N PHE A 370 26.90 8.93 -31.32
CA PHE A 370 27.94 9.52 -30.51
C PHE A 370 27.53 10.94 -30.08
N VAL A 371 27.70 11.28 -28.81
CA VAL A 371 27.38 12.61 -28.28
C VAL A 371 28.61 13.15 -27.57
N THR A 372 29.13 14.28 -28.06
CA THR A 372 30.31 14.94 -27.50
C THR A 372 29.88 16.11 -26.64
N VAL A 373 30.33 16.15 -25.39
CA VAL A 373 30.00 17.18 -24.39
C VAL A 373 31.21 18.07 -24.12
N ALA A 374 30.95 19.36 -23.91
CA ALA A 374 31.88 20.40 -23.50
C ALA A 374 31.32 21.26 -22.35
N SER A 375 32.20 21.93 -21.61
CA SER A 375 31.85 22.92 -20.56
C SER A 375 32.99 23.91 -20.35
N ASP A 376 32.72 25.03 -19.69
CA ASP A 376 33.75 25.98 -19.26
C ASP A 376 34.61 25.41 -18.11
N SER A 377 34.03 24.51 -17.31
CA SER A 377 34.67 23.81 -16.18
C SER A 377 35.23 22.45 -16.60
N SER A 378 36.44 22.11 -16.17
CA SER A 378 37.06 20.80 -16.45
C SER A 378 36.63 19.74 -15.43
N LEU A 379 36.00 18.66 -15.89
CA LEU A 379 35.83 17.44 -15.07
C LEU A 379 37.12 16.62 -14.98
N SER A 380 37.25 15.85 -13.88
CA SER A 380 38.27 14.82 -13.73
C SER A 380 38.01 13.64 -14.69
N THR A 381 39.08 12.92 -15.07
CA THR A 381 39.06 11.93 -16.14
C THR A 381 38.03 10.82 -15.93
N LEU A 382 36.98 10.84 -16.75
CA LEU A 382 35.90 9.86 -16.77
C LEU A 382 36.34 8.62 -17.58
N ALA A 383 36.34 7.45 -16.94
CA ALA A 383 36.93 6.21 -17.47
C ALA A 383 36.25 5.62 -18.73
N THR A 384 35.07 6.14 -19.11
CA THR A 384 34.28 5.69 -20.28
C THR A 384 34.26 6.68 -21.44
N CYS A 385 35.05 7.76 -21.38
CA CYS A 385 35.06 8.77 -22.44
C CYS A 385 35.92 8.37 -23.64
N LEU A 386 35.31 8.47 -24.81
CA LEU A 386 35.98 8.42 -26.11
C LEU A 386 36.63 9.79 -26.41
N PRO A 387 37.72 9.83 -27.21
CA PRO A 387 38.34 11.08 -27.64
C PRO A 387 37.44 11.90 -28.57
N LEU A 388 37.74 13.20 -28.68
CA LEU A 388 37.07 14.11 -29.62
C LEU A 388 37.16 13.57 -31.06
N PRO A 389 36.03 13.33 -31.76
CA PRO A 389 36.02 12.93 -33.16
C PRO A 389 36.51 14.04 -34.07
N GLU A 390 37.20 13.68 -35.15
CA GLU A 390 37.70 14.61 -36.14
C GLU A 390 36.57 15.44 -36.77
N GLY A 391 36.77 16.76 -36.87
CA GLY A 391 35.82 17.71 -37.46
C GLY A 391 34.74 18.25 -36.52
N VAL A 392 34.55 17.70 -35.32
CA VAL A 392 33.56 18.20 -34.34
C VAL A 392 34.03 19.51 -33.70
N HIS A 393 33.28 20.59 -33.95
CA HIS A 393 33.50 21.92 -33.34
C HIS A 393 32.46 22.16 -32.23
N LEU A 394 32.90 22.73 -31.11
CA LEU A 394 32.13 22.89 -29.86
C LEU A 394 32.44 24.23 -29.19
N GLU A 395 31.47 24.74 -28.42
CA GLU A 395 31.69 25.84 -27.46
C GLU A 395 32.10 25.27 -26.09
N GLY A 396 33.07 25.91 -25.44
CA GLY A 396 33.65 25.45 -24.17
C GLY A 396 34.83 24.48 -24.37
N LYS A 397 35.32 23.89 -23.28
CA LYS A 397 36.38 22.87 -23.28
C LYS A 397 35.75 21.50 -23.49
N PHE A 398 36.31 20.69 -24.38
CA PHE A 398 35.94 19.28 -24.53
C PHE A 398 36.04 18.53 -23.20
N LEU A 399 35.02 17.73 -22.88
CA LEU A 399 34.98 16.88 -21.68
C LEU A 399 35.01 15.39 -22.04
N CYS A 400 34.15 14.98 -22.97
CA CYS A 400 33.87 13.57 -23.20
C CYS A 400 33.12 13.37 -24.52
N THR A 401 33.44 12.32 -25.28
CA THR A 401 32.51 11.73 -26.24
C THR A 401 31.96 10.43 -25.67
N LEU A 402 30.63 10.32 -25.66
CA LEU A 402 29.90 9.10 -25.32
C LEU A 402 29.27 8.48 -26.57
N LYS A 403 28.74 7.25 -26.43
CA LYS A 403 27.94 6.55 -27.45
C LYS A 403 26.65 6.02 -26.83
N THR A 404 25.50 6.16 -27.51
CA THR A 404 24.21 5.67 -27.02
C THR A 404 24.12 4.15 -27.08
N ASP A 405 23.52 3.56 -26.06
CA ASP A 405 23.32 2.11 -25.96
C ASP A 405 22.05 1.65 -26.69
N LYS A 406 21.67 0.37 -26.53
CA LYS A 406 20.48 -0.23 -27.16
C LYS A 406 19.15 0.41 -26.74
N THR A 407 19.12 1.20 -25.67
CA THR A 407 17.97 1.99 -25.20
C THR A 407 17.98 3.41 -25.76
N GLY A 408 18.95 3.76 -26.61
CA GLY A 408 19.08 5.08 -27.22
C GLY A 408 19.69 6.14 -26.31
N VAL A 409 20.22 5.75 -25.14
CA VAL A 409 20.76 6.65 -24.13
C VAL A 409 22.25 6.39 -23.92
N ALA A 410 23.02 7.46 -23.78
CA ALA A 410 24.35 7.43 -23.18
C ALA A 410 24.30 8.25 -21.89
N SER A 411 25.06 7.93 -20.83
CA SER A 411 25.01 8.75 -19.62
C SER A 411 26.35 8.97 -18.94
N LEU A 412 26.63 10.23 -18.58
CA LEU A 412 27.66 10.60 -17.63
C LEU A 412 27.08 10.53 -16.21
N PRO A 413 27.66 9.75 -15.27
CA PRO A 413 27.08 9.59 -13.94
C PRO A 413 27.37 10.78 -13.00
N CYS A 414 28.47 11.52 -13.23
CA CYS A 414 29.04 12.46 -12.24
C CYS A 414 29.19 13.89 -12.79
N VAL A 415 28.10 14.52 -13.25
CA VAL A 415 28.14 15.87 -13.85
C VAL A 415 27.74 16.94 -12.81
N PRO A 416 28.66 17.82 -12.35
CA PRO A 416 28.33 18.86 -11.38
C PRO A 416 27.42 19.95 -11.99
N PRO A 417 26.67 20.71 -11.17
CA PRO A 417 25.89 21.84 -11.63
C PRO A 417 26.74 22.87 -12.39
N GLY A 418 26.18 23.47 -13.45
CA GLY A 418 26.88 24.41 -14.33
C GLY A 418 26.41 24.35 -15.79
N LYS A 419 27.04 25.16 -16.65
CA LYS A 419 26.70 25.26 -18.07
C LYS A 419 27.46 24.22 -18.91
N TYR A 420 26.75 23.58 -19.84
CA TYR A 420 27.28 22.56 -20.75
C TYR A 420 26.82 22.81 -22.19
N SER A 421 27.56 22.25 -23.14
CA SER A 421 27.20 22.19 -24.57
C SER A 421 27.42 20.78 -25.09
N ALA A 422 26.55 20.29 -25.98
CA ALA A 422 26.70 18.95 -26.55
C ALA A 422 26.35 18.87 -28.04
N VAL A 423 27.15 18.12 -28.79
CA VAL A 423 26.96 17.82 -30.23
C VAL A 423 26.70 16.34 -30.41
N ALA A 424 25.49 16.00 -30.86
CA ALA A 424 25.18 14.67 -31.36
C ALA A 424 25.67 14.51 -32.81
N HIS A 425 26.29 13.37 -33.10
CA HIS A 425 26.67 12.92 -34.43
C HIS A 425 26.46 11.41 -34.54
N PHE A 426 25.85 10.98 -35.64
CA PHE A 426 25.67 9.56 -35.95
C PHE A 426 26.35 9.23 -37.26
N THR A 427 27.03 8.08 -37.31
CA THR A 427 27.64 7.52 -38.50
C THR A 427 27.03 6.14 -38.67
N SER A 428 26.31 5.90 -39.77
CA SER A 428 25.62 4.62 -39.95
C SER A 428 26.64 3.48 -39.99
N PRO A 429 26.48 2.42 -39.18
CA PRO A 429 27.35 1.23 -39.24
C PRO A 429 27.36 0.55 -40.62
N LYS A 430 26.38 0.85 -41.49
CA LYS A 430 26.27 0.34 -42.85
C LYS A 430 26.91 1.25 -43.91
N SER A 431 27.17 2.53 -43.61
CA SER A 431 27.74 3.49 -44.55
C SER A 431 28.26 4.75 -43.85
N SER A 432 29.58 4.99 -43.95
CA SER A 432 30.20 6.26 -43.53
C SER A 432 29.90 7.44 -44.46
N ALA A 433 29.22 7.21 -45.59
CA ALA A 433 28.81 8.25 -46.54
C ALA A 433 27.42 8.85 -46.22
N VAL A 434 26.87 8.56 -45.04
CA VAL A 434 25.58 9.08 -44.57
C VAL A 434 25.82 9.91 -43.30
N GLN A 435 25.63 11.22 -43.41
CA GLN A 435 25.66 12.17 -42.31
C GLN A 435 24.23 12.40 -41.81
N PHE A 436 24.03 12.36 -40.49
CA PHE A 436 22.73 12.57 -39.87
C PHE A 436 22.66 13.95 -39.22
N GLU A 437 21.56 14.65 -39.43
CA GLU A 437 21.32 15.98 -38.88
C GLU A 437 20.30 15.91 -37.74
N PHE A 438 20.59 16.64 -36.66
CA PHE A 438 19.77 16.67 -35.44
C PHE A 438 19.18 18.05 -35.25
N ASP A 439 17.96 18.11 -34.70
CA ASP A 439 17.13 19.30 -34.49
C ASP A 439 17.82 20.45 -33.73
N SER A 440 18.77 20.11 -32.85
CA SER A 440 19.29 21.00 -31.82
C SER A 440 20.78 20.83 -31.56
N SER A 441 21.58 20.41 -32.54
CA SER A 441 23.03 20.14 -32.39
C SER A 441 23.88 21.28 -33.01
N PRO A 442 24.72 22.02 -32.28
CA PRO A 442 25.03 21.93 -30.84
C PRO A 442 23.91 22.41 -29.91
N ARG A 443 23.73 21.71 -28.78
CA ARG A 443 22.76 22.06 -27.72
C ARG A 443 23.47 22.59 -26.49
N THR A 444 23.28 23.86 -26.14
CA THR A 444 23.64 24.37 -24.82
C THR A 444 22.55 24.07 -23.80
N PHE A 445 22.92 23.64 -22.60
CA PHE A 445 22.00 23.39 -21.49
C PHE A 445 22.67 23.70 -20.14
N GLN A 446 21.85 23.83 -19.12
CA GLN A 446 22.27 24.07 -17.75
C GLN A 446 22.02 22.79 -16.95
N MET A 447 23.02 22.31 -16.22
CA MET A 447 22.90 21.24 -15.25
C MET A 447 22.61 21.85 -13.89
N GLU A 448 21.52 21.42 -13.24
CA GLU A 448 21.15 21.83 -11.89
C GLU A 448 21.49 20.73 -10.86
N SER A 449 21.02 20.87 -9.61
CA SER A 449 21.24 19.87 -8.54
C SER A 449 20.33 18.63 -8.66
N GLU A 450 20.06 18.16 -9.88
CA GLU A 450 19.21 17.01 -10.19
C GLU A 450 19.70 16.24 -11.43
N ALA A 451 19.10 15.09 -11.72
CA ALA A 451 19.43 14.30 -12.92
C ALA A 451 18.72 14.88 -14.15
N LEU A 452 19.46 15.10 -15.24
CA LEU A 452 18.96 15.76 -16.45
C LEU A 452 19.00 14.81 -17.65
N GLU A 453 17.96 14.84 -18.48
CA GLU A 453 17.94 14.17 -19.78
C GLU A 453 17.90 15.19 -20.92
N VAL A 454 18.85 15.07 -21.85
CA VAL A 454 18.98 15.90 -23.05
C VAL A 454 18.76 15.00 -24.27
N VAL A 455 17.62 15.17 -24.92
CA VAL A 455 17.22 14.38 -26.10
C VAL A 455 17.58 15.11 -27.39
N PHE A 456 18.26 14.43 -28.31
CA PHE A 456 18.49 14.88 -29.69
C PHE A 456 17.55 14.14 -30.64
N HIS A 457 16.85 14.87 -31.51
CA HIS A 457 15.94 14.29 -32.50
C HIS A 457 16.54 14.37 -33.90
N VAL A 458 16.58 13.24 -34.62
CA VAL A 458 17.02 13.24 -36.03
C VAL A 458 15.97 13.95 -36.90
N VAL A 459 16.38 14.98 -37.63
CA VAL A 459 15.51 15.72 -38.58
C VAL A 459 15.67 15.26 -40.02
N GLY A 460 16.78 14.61 -40.35
CA GLY A 460 17.03 14.01 -41.66
C GLY A 460 18.46 13.50 -41.80
N PHE A 461 18.79 12.95 -42.95
CA PHE A 461 20.12 12.43 -43.26
C PHE A 461 20.54 12.65 -44.71
N SER A 462 21.85 12.64 -44.96
CA SER A 462 22.40 12.70 -46.33
C SER A 462 22.36 11.30 -46.96
N SER A 463 21.36 11.03 -47.79
CA SER A 463 21.23 9.73 -48.42
C SER A 463 22.09 9.62 -49.69
N ARG A 464 22.95 8.61 -49.74
CA ARG A 464 23.68 8.25 -50.97
C ARG A 464 22.86 7.24 -51.77
N GLY A 465 22.62 7.56 -53.03
CA GLY A 465 22.09 6.63 -54.02
C GLY A 465 23.08 6.41 -55.15
N ARG A 466 22.71 5.53 -56.09
CA ARG A 466 23.53 5.26 -57.27
C ARG A 466 22.64 5.09 -58.50
N VAL A 467 22.88 5.87 -59.55
CA VAL A 467 22.29 5.60 -60.85
C VAL A 467 23.09 4.46 -61.49
N LEU A 468 22.42 3.33 -61.66
CA LEU A 468 23.06 2.06 -62.00
C LEU A 468 22.50 1.42 -63.25
N SER A 469 23.37 0.67 -63.91
CA SER A 469 22.98 -0.30 -64.91
C SER A 469 23.89 -1.53 -64.78
N GLN A 470 23.27 -2.69 -64.53
CA GLN A 470 23.95 -3.97 -64.23
C GLN A 470 25.17 -3.86 -63.28
N GLY A 471 25.10 -3.02 -62.23
CA GLY A 471 26.19 -2.84 -61.26
C GLY A 471 27.25 -1.80 -61.62
N LYS A 472 27.34 -1.36 -62.89
CA LYS A 472 28.24 -0.27 -63.32
C LYS A 472 27.52 1.08 -63.22
N GLY A 473 28.25 2.09 -62.76
CA GLY A 473 27.77 3.44 -62.60
C GLY A 473 27.40 4.14 -63.91
N ILE A 474 26.28 4.85 -63.90
CA ILE A 474 25.87 5.75 -64.98
C ILE A 474 26.18 7.18 -64.56
N SER A 475 27.25 7.76 -65.12
CA SER A 475 27.65 9.14 -64.84
C SER A 475 26.82 10.17 -65.62
N GLY A 476 26.62 11.36 -65.04
CA GLY A 476 25.96 12.50 -65.68
C GLY A 476 24.45 12.36 -65.83
N ALA A 477 23.80 11.53 -65.02
CA ALA A 477 22.34 11.47 -64.93
C ALA A 477 21.83 12.44 -63.86
N LEU A 478 20.78 13.19 -64.16
CA LEU A 478 20.17 14.18 -63.25
C LEU A 478 19.15 13.51 -62.32
N VAL A 479 19.23 13.80 -61.02
CA VAL A 479 18.39 13.16 -59.99
C VAL A 479 17.22 14.06 -59.55
N LYS A 480 16.04 13.47 -59.46
CA LYS A 480 14.81 14.10 -58.94
C LYS A 480 14.31 13.36 -57.69
N LEU A 481 13.67 14.11 -56.80
CA LEU A 481 13.04 13.64 -55.56
C LEU A 481 11.58 14.10 -55.56
N ASP A 482 10.65 13.15 -55.46
CA ASP A 482 9.20 13.38 -55.46
C ASP A 482 8.74 14.32 -56.59
N GLY A 483 9.23 14.03 -57.81
CA GLY A 483 8.99 14.80 -59.03
C GLY A 483 9.79 16.10 -59.17
N THR A 484 10.43 16.58 -58.10
CA THR A 484 11.18 17.84 -58.08
C THR A 484 12.66 17.62 -58.39
N SER A 485 13.25 18.41 -59.28
CA SER A 485 14.69 18.31 -59.57
C SER A 485 15.54 18.77 -58.39
N THR A 486 16.51 17.94 -58.01
CA THR A 486 17.41 18.22 -56.87
C THR A 486 18.64 19.04 -57.27
N GLY A 487 18.88 19.21 -58.57
CA GLY A 487 20.11 19.77 -59.12
C GLY A 487 21.34 18.84 -59.04
N VAL A 488 21.22 17.67 -58.42
CA VAL A 488 22.34 16.72 -58.24
C VAL A 488 22.52 15.83 -59.47
N LEU A 489 23.75 15.75 -59.96
CA LEU A 489 24.18 14.85 -61.03
C LEU A 489 24.95 13.64 -60.46
N SER A 490 24.89 12.49 -61.14
CA SER A 490 25.66 11.30 -60.76
C SER A 490 27.14 11.36 -61.18
N ASP A 491 28.03 10.92 -60.29
CA ASP A 491 29.50 10.91 -60.48
C ASP A 491 29.98 9.88 -61.52
N ALA A 492 31.29 9.82 -61.79
CA ALA A 492 31.88 8.86 -62.74
C ALA A 492 31.57 7.38 -62.42
N ASN A 493 31.27 7.08 -61.16
CA ASN A 493 30.90 5.77 -60.64
C ASN A 493 29.37 5.63 -60.43
N GLY A 494 28.57 6.58 -60.93
CA GLY A 494 27.12 6.62 -60.86
C GLY A 494 26.53 7.10 -59.53
N PHE A 495 27.33 7.45 -58.52
CA PHE A 495 26.80 7.84 -57.21
C PHE A 495 26.28 9.28 -57.19
N PHE A 496 25.26 9.50 -56.37
CA PHE A 496 24.75 10.83 -56.02
C PHE A 496 24.49 10.89 -54.51
N VAL A 497 24.46 12.10 -53.93
CA VAL A 497 24.16 12.33 -52.51
C VAL A 497 23.09 13.41 -52.41
N LEU A 498 22.01 13.11 -51.72
CA LEU A 498 20.93 14.05 -51.39
C LEU A 498 21.03 14.43 -49.91
N GLY A 499 21.04 15.73 -49.59
CA GLY A 499 21.02 16.21 -48.19
C GLY A 499 19.61 16.33 -47.62
N LYS A 500 19.50 16.36 -46.29
CA LYS A 500 18.26 16.65 -45.54
C LYS A 500 17.05 15.77 -45.90
N LEU A 501 17.28 14.49 -46.25
CA LEU A 501 16.21 13.55 -46.56
C LEU A 501 15.56 13.05 -45.26
N ALA A 502 14.22 13.07 -45.20
CA ALA A 502 13.46 12.59 -44.05
C ALA A 502 13.31 11.05 -44.07
N GLU A 503 12.99 10.43 -42.92
CA GLU A 503 12.46 9.06 -42.92
C GLU A 503 11.02 9.07 -43.48
N GLY A 504 10.84 8.38 -44.61
CA GLY A 504 9.58 8.36 -45.34
C GLY A 504 9.66 7.49 -46.58
N ALA A 505 8.52 7.28 -47.23
CA ALA A 505 8.46 6.69 -48.58
C ALA A 505 8.63 7.83 -49.60
N HIS A 506 9.75 7.84 -50.30
CA HIS A 506 10.14 8.86 -51.27
C HIS A 506 10.35 8.24 -52.65
N THR A 507 10.12 9.03 -53.70
CA THR A 507 10.27 8.63 -55.10
C THR A 507 11.51 9.26 -55.70
N PHE A 508 12.45 8.44 -56.15
CA PHE A 508 13.74 8.89 -56.69
C PHE A 508 13.82 8.55 -58.18
N GLU A 509 14.10 9.55 -59.02
CA GLU A 509 14.17 9.39 -60.47
C GLU A 509 15.52 9.85 -61.01
N ALA A 510 15.93 9.31 -62.17
CA ALA A 510 17.13 9.72 -62.89
C ALA A 510 16.82 9.97 -64.37
N GLU A 511 17.57 10.88 -65.00
CA GLU A 511 17.35 11.31 -66.39
C GLU A 511 18.68 11.42 -67.16
N LYS A 512 18.76 10.77 -68.34
CA LYS A 512 19.92 10.78 -69.25
C LYS A 512 19.55 10.29 -70.66
N GLU A 513 20.20 10.81 -71.69
CA GLU A 513 20.01 10.43 -73.10
C GLU A 513 20.36 8.96 -73.42
N HIS A 514 19.68 8.36 -74.41
CA HIS A 514 19.78 6.95 -74.83
C HIS A 514 19.57 5.90 -73.71
N MET A 515 19.00 6.33 -72.58
CA MET A 515 18.70 5.50 -71.42
C MET A 515 17.32 5.85 -70.89
N GLN A 516 16.63 4.86 -70.31
CA GLN A 516 15.42 5.04 -69.54
C GLN A 516 15.67 4.52 -68.12
N PHE A 517 14.97 5.05 -67.11
CA PHE A 517 15.17 4.69 -65.71
C PHE A 517 13.84 4.29 -65.08
N THR A 518 13.86 3.38 -64.10
CA THR A 518 12.68 3.07 -63.28
C THR A 518 12.62 4.07 -62.11
N PRO A 519 11.52 4.81 -61.91
CA PRO A 519 11.29 5.56 -60.68
C PRO A 519 11.36 4.63 -59.46
N LEU A 520 12.31 4.89 -58.57
CA LEU A 520 12.53 4.08 -57.38
C LEU A 520 11.73 4.66 -56.22
N VAL A 521 10.60 4.02 -55.89
CA VAL A 521 9.88 4.31 -54.64
C VAL A 521 10.57 3.53 -53.52
N LYS A 522 11.30 4.23 -52.65
CA LYS A 522 12.04 3.65 -51.53
C LYS A 522 11.53 4.25 -50.22
N LYS A 523 11.13 3.40 -49.27
CA LYS A 523 11.11 3.82 -47.86
C LYS A 523 12.55 3.84 -47.36
N VAL A 524 13.08 5.02 -47.11
CA VAL A 524 14.36 5.23 -46.42
C VAL A 524 14.10 5.35 -44.92
N SER A 525 15.00 4.81 -44.10
CA SER A 525 14.99 4.95 -42.64
C SER A 525 16.42 5.03 -42.11
N ILE A 526 16.63 5.17 -40.80
CA ILE A 526 17.99 5.25 -40.24
C ILE A 526 18.75 3.91 -40.36
N GLU A 527 18.02 2.79 -40.32
CA GLU A 527 18.55 1.44 -40.51
C GLU A 527 18.80 1.11 -41.98
N ASP A 528 18.11 1.77 -42.91
CA ASP A 528 18.29 1.65 -44.36
C ASP A 528 18.30 3.05 -45.02
N PRO A 529 19.37 3.85 -44.77
CA PRO A 529 19.41 5.27 -45.10
C PRO A 529 19.93 5.54 -46.51
N LEU A 530 20.08 4.50 -47.32
CA LEU A 530 20.50 4.60 -48.71
C LEU A 530 19.26 4.57 -49.60
N VAL A 531 19.15 5.53 -50.53
CA VAL A 531 18.17 5.48 -51.63
C VAL A 531 18.21 4.12 -52.31
N GLY A 532 19.42 3.57 -52.44
CA GLY A 532 19.71 2.39 -53.24
C GLY A 532 19.98 2.77 -54.69
N ASP A 533 19.74 1.82 -55.57
CA ASP A 533 20.15 1.90 -56.96
C ASP A 533 18.98 2.32 -57.86
N ILE A 534 19.02 3.54 -58.41
CA ILE A 534 18.09 3.94 -59.48
C ILE A 534 18.52 3.19 -60.74
N LEU A 535 17.83 2.09 -61.01
CA LEU A 535 18.15 1.19 -62.12
C LEU A 535 17.68 1.79 -63.44
N VAL A 536 18.58 1.79 -64.42
CA VAL A 536 18.23 1.92 -65.83
C VAL A 536 17.22 0.82 -66.19
N SER A 537 16.10 1.22 -66.77
CA SER A 537 15.01 0.37 -67.25
C SER A 537 15.11 0.04 -68.74
N GLY A 538 15.99 0.75 -69.47
CA GLY A 538 16.20 0.56 -70.91
C GLY A 538 17.49 1.20 -71.43
N ILE A 539 18.26 0.47 -72.25
CA ILE A 539 19.44 0.92 -73.00
C ILE A 539 19.29 0.49 -74.46
N ASP A 540 19.75 1.33 -75.39
CA ASP A 540 19.74 0.98 -76.81
C ASP A 540 20.80 -0.07 -77.18
N VAL A 541 20.36 -1.11 -77.91
CA VAL A 541 21.21 -2.13 -78.51
C VAL A 541 21.10 -2.06 -80.03
N CYS A 542 22.24 -1.97 -80.70
CA CYS A 542 22.34 -1.98 -82.16
C CYS A 542 23.30 -3.07 -82.68
N GLY A 543 23.02 -3.66 -83.84
CA GLY A 543 23.82 -4.73 -84.44
C GLY A 543 23.45 -5.04 -85.89
N SER A 544 24.06 -6.08 -86.48
CA SER A 544 23.92 -6.39 -87.91
C SER A 544 24.11 -7.90 -88.20
N ILE A 545 23.12 -8.54 -88.81
CA ILE A 545 23.22 -9.96 -89.18
C ILE A 545 24.02 -10.09 -90.49
N GLN A 546 25.08 -10.91 -90.46
CA GLN A 546 25.83 -11.31 -91.65
C GLN A 546 25.41 -12.71 -92.09
N LEU A 547 25.22 -12.87 -93.40
CA LEU A 547 24.92 -14.11 -94.11
C LEU A 547 25.87 -14.20 -95.31
N GLU A 548 25.96 -15.34 -95.98
CA GLU A 548 26.69 -15.42 -97.25
C GLU A 548 26.01 -14.56 -98.34
N GLN A 549 26.83 -14.10 -99.31
CA GLN A 549 26.51 -12.95 -100.15
C GLN A 549 25.24 -13.11 -100.99
N GLY A 550 24.49 -12.00 -101.14
CA GLY A 550 23.37 -11.86 -102.09
C GLY A 550 21.96 -11.79 -101.49
N SER A 551 21.82 -11.84 -100.16
CA SER A 551 20.54 -12.03 -99.46
C SER A 551 19.95 -10.78 -98.77
N ALA A 552 19.86 -9.66 -99.49
CA ALA A 552 19.34 -8.39 -98.96
C ALA A 552 17.82 -8.41 -98.71
N ALA A 553 17.40 -8.71 -97.47
CA ALA A 553 16.02 -8.62 -97.03
C ALA A 553 15.94 -8.44 -95.51
N ASN A 554 14.96 -7.67 -95.02
CA ASN A 554 14.78 -7.44 -93.58
C ASN A 554 14.67 -8.78 -92.82
N ARG A 555 15.30 -8.86 -91.65
CA ARG A 555 15.23 -10.02 -90.75
C ARG A 555 14.74 -9.59 -89.38
N ILE A 556 13.99 -10.50 -88.74
CA ILE A 556 13.59 -10.35 -87.36
C ILE A 556 14.78 -10.81 -86.50
N VAL A 557 15.27 -9.90 -85.67
CA VAL A 557 16.28 -10.20 -84.67
C VAL A 557 15.55 -10.35 -83.34
N HIS A 558 15.50 -11.57 -82.83
CA HIS A 558 14.97 -11.86 -81.51
C HIS A 558 16.03 -11.51 -80.46
N LEU A 559 15.83 -10.38 -79.81
CA LEU A 559 16.53 -10.01 -78.58
C LEU A 559 15.75 -10.62 -77.41
N THR A 560 15.86 -11.94 -77.28
CA THR A 560 15.41 -12.67 -76.10
C THR A 560 16.31 -12.29 -74.94
N ASN A 561 15.79 -11.51 -73.98
CA ASN A 561 16.51 -11.23 -72.74
C ASN A 561 16.86 -12.57 -72.07
N SER A 562 18.15 -12.79 -71.79
CA SER A 562 18.65 -14.08 -71.27
C SER A 562 17.99 -14.48 -69.96
N ALA A 563 17.64 -13.49 -69.13
CA ALA A 563 17.01 -13.68 -67.83
C ALA A 563 15.48 -13.77 -67.93
N THR A 564 14.80 -12.76 -68.48
CA THR A 564 13.32 -12.72 -68.49
C THR A 564 12.66 -13.58 -69.56
N LYS A 565 13.43 -14.13 -70.52
CA LYS A 565 12.97 -14.82 -71.74
C LYS A 565 11.98 -14.02 -72.61
N LYS A 566 11.69 -12.76 -72.26
CA LYS A 566 10.86 -11.85 -73.04
C LYS A 566 11.58 -11.56 -74.35
N THR A 567 11.08 -12.13 -75.44
CA THR A 567 11.60 -11.93 -76.79
C THR A 567 11.13 -10.58 -77.32
N LEU A 568 11.96 -9.56 -77.13
CA LEU A 568 11.84 -8.30 -77.84
C LEU A 568 12.33 -8.53 -79.28
N SER A 569 11.64 -7.96 -80.25
CA SER A 569 11.93 -8.20 -81.67
C SER A 569 12.22 -6.89 -82.38
N ALA A 570 13.44 -6.77 -82.91
CA ALA A 570 13.82 -5.68 -83.78
C ALA A 570 13.76 -6.16 -85.24
N THR A 571 13.13 -5.39 -86.12
CA THR A 571 13.21 -5.59 -87.56
C THR A 571 14.43 -4.84 -88.07
N SER A 572 15.34 -5.51 -88.77
CA SER A 572 16.47 -4.82 -89.40
C SER A 572 16.00 -3.90 -90.52
N GLY A 573 16.71 -2.79 -90.71
CA GLY A 573 16.65 -2.01 -91.95
C GLY A 573 17.19 -2.80 -93.16
N PRO A 574 17.07 -2.25 -94.37
CA PRO A 574 17.43 -2.94 -95.61
C PRO A 574 18.92 -3.32 -95.72
N ASN A 575 19.80 -2.64 -94.96
CA ASN A 575 21.24 -2.92 -94.92
C ASN A 575 21.63 -3.99 -93.86
N GLY A 576 20.66 -4.51 -93.10
CA GLY A 576 20.88 -5.49 -92.03
C GLY A 576 21.05 -4.92 -90.62
N ASP A 577 21.20 -3.59 -90.50
CA ASP A 577 21.31 -2.88 -89.21
C ASP A 577 19.99 -2.84 -88.43
N PHE A 578 20.05 -2.92 -87.11
CA PHE A 578 18.91 -2.70 -86.22
C PHE A 578 19.34 -1.90 -84.98
N CYS A 579 18.39 -1.23 -84.32
CA CYS A 579 18.52 -0.69 -82.97
C CYS A 579 17.21 -0.93 -82.19
N ILE A 580 17.31 -1.22 -80.88
CA ILE A 580 16.14 -1.41 -80.00
C ILE A 580 16.50 -1.08 -78.54
N ASN A 581 15.63 -0.33 -77.86
CA ASN A 581 15.77 -0.05 -76.43
C ASN A 581 15.32 -1.26 -75.60
N VAL A 582 16.21 -1.77 -74.73
CA VAL A 582 15.98 -2.99 -73.95
C VAL A 582 16.53 -2.84 -72.53
N ALA A 583 15.83 -3.36 -71.52
CA ALA A 583 16.27 -3.30 -70.12
C ALA A 583 17.69 -3.87 -69.93
N PRO A 584 18.56 -3.28 -69.09
CA PRO A 584 19.93 -3.74 -68.91
C PRO A 584 20.02 -5.22 -68.59
N GLY A 585 20.68 -5.98 -69.45
CA GLY A 585 20.58 -7.44 -69.43
C GLY A 585 21.65 -8.11 -70.26
N ALA A 586 21.94 -9.36 -69.91
CA ALA A 586 22.40 -10.28 -70.93
C ALA A 586 21.24 -10.52 -71.92
N TYR A 587 21.49 -10.38 -73.21
CA TYR A 587 20.53 -10.71 -74.27
C TYR A 587 21.09 -11.80 -75.14
N VAL A 588 20.29 -12.85 -75.35
CA VAL A 588 20.53 -13.84 -76.39
C VAL A 588 19.99 -13.28 -77.70
N VAL A 589 20.73 -12.34 -78.30
CA VAL A 589 20.43 -11.86 -79.65
C VAL A 589 20.46 -13.09 -80.57
N THR A 590 19.40 -13.31 -81.33
CA THR A 590 19.19 -14.53 -82.10
C THR A 590 18.54 -14.19 -83.44
N PRO A 591 19.16 -14.51 -84.59
CA PRO A 591 18.50 -14.51 -85.89
C PRO A 591 17.29 -15.43 -85.83
N ALA A 592 16.10 -14.93 -86.17
CA ALA A 592 14.85 -15.68 -86.05
C ALA A 592 14.64 -16.69 -87.21
N ASP A 593 15.69 -17.43 -87.59
CA ASP A 593 15.65 -18.47 -88.62
C ASP A 593 15.75 -19.86 -87.98
N LYS A 594 14.89 -20.79 -88.41
CA LYS A 594 14.79 -22.14 -87.85
C LYS A 594 15.59 -23.18 -88.63
N ASN A 595 16.08 -22.85 -89.81
CA ASN A 595 16.62 -23.82 -90.76
C ASN A 595 18.16 -23.95 -90.71
N ILE A 596 18.85 -23.17 -89.87
CA ILE A 596 20.32 -23.11 -89.78
C ILE A 596 20.78 -23.08 -88.31
N ALA A 597 21.83 -23.83 -87.93
CA ALA A 597 22.05 -24.29 -86.56
C ALA A 597 23.32 -23.74 -85.87
N MET A 598 23.32 -22.44 -85.56
CA MET A 598 24.56 -21.67 -85.35
C MET A 598 25.26 -21.77 -83.94
N THR A 599 26.51 -21.31 -83.80
CA THR A 599 27.22 -20.74 -82.62
C THR A 599 28.11 -19.52 -82.99
N PRO A 600 27.87 -18.34 -82.43
CA PRO A 600 26.78 -18.10 -81.51
C PRO A 600 25.44 -18.40 -82.21
N LYS A 601 24.56 -19.20 -81.59
CA LYS A 601 23.20 -19.52 -82.10
C LYS A 601 22.26 -18.33 -81.97
N SER A 602 22.81 -17.25 -81.41
CA SER A 602 22.53 -16.88 -80.01
C SER A 602 23.74 -16.09 -79.49
N ARG A 603 24.01 -14.90 -80.03
CA ARG A 603 25.16 -14.09 -79.59
C ARG A 603 24.76 -13.37 -78.33
N GLN A 604 25.31 -13.85 -77.23
CA GLN A 604 25.14 -13.17 -75.97
C GLN A 604 25.86 -11.83 -76.05
N ILE A 605 25.11 -10.78 -75.73
CA ILE A 605 25.63 -9.44 -75.46
C ILE A 605 25.22 -9.08 -74.04
N THR A 606 26.04 -8.28 -73.35
CA THR A 606 25.75 -7.86 -71.98
C THR A 606 25.54 -6.36 -72.00
N VAL A 607 24.27 -5.96 -72.12
CA VAL A 607 23.78 -4.58 -72.20
C VAL A 607 23.94 -3.93 -70.83
N ALA A 608 25.20 -3.70 -70.47
CA ALA A 608 25.59 -3.46 -69.10
C ALA A 608 25.20 -2.06 -68.65
N SER A 609 25.63 -1.03 -69.39
CA SER A 609 25.67 0.36 -68.90
C SER A 609 25.97 1.43 -69.95
N GLU A 610 26.29 1.03 -71.17
CA GLU A 610 26.50 1.90 -72.33
C GLU A 610 25.78 1.26 -73.53
N PRO A 611 25.25 2.04 -74.49
CA PRO A 611 24.56 1.50 -75.66
C PRO A 611 25.46 0.57 -76.49
N ILE A 612 25.02 -0.67 -76.72
CA ILE A 612 25.79 -1.67 -77.47
C ILE A 612 25.70 -1.43 -78.97
N LYS A 613 26.82 -1.61 -79.67
CA LYS A 613 26.93 -1.44 -81.13
C LYS A 613 27.78 -2.58 -81.74
N GLY A 614 27.18 -3.45 -82.57
CA GLY A 614 27.86 -4.43 -83.45
C GLY A 614 27.81 -5.93 -83.02
N VAL A 615 26.91 -6.74 -83.60
CA VAL A 615 26.59 -8.13 -83.14
C VAL A 615 26.36 -9.13 -84.32
N VAL A 616 27.08 -10.29 -84.40
CA VAL A 616 27.26 -11.22 -85.60
C VAL A 616 27.46 -12.77 -85.27
N PHE A 617 27.29 -13.83 -86.15
CA PHE A 617 26.90 -15.28 -85.84
C PHE A 617 27.58 -16.58 -86.57
N THR A 618 27.74 -17.86 -86.00
CA THR A 618 28.52 -19.14 -86.54
C THR A 618 28.12 -20.72 -86.24
N GLN A 619 28.78 -21.81 -85.59
CA GLN A 619 28.27 -23.31 -85.38
C GLN A 619 28.94 -24.40 -84.31
N PHE A 620 28.26 -25.43 -83.59
CA PHE A 620 28.83 -26.34 -82.42
C PHE A 620 28.17 -27.74 -81.85
N THR A 621 28.72 -28.48 -80.78
CA THR A 621 28.37 -29.88 -80.13
C THR A 621 28.65 -30.23 -78.56
N ALA A 622 28.53 -31.49 -77.93
CA ALA A 622 28.56 -31.88 -76.40
C ALA A 622 28.85 -33.39 -75.81
N SER A 623 29.01 -33.71 -74.44
CA SER A 623 29.22 -35.08 -73.72
C SER A 623 29.22 -35.22 -72.07
N ALA A 624 29.73 -36.26 -71.27
CA ALA A 624 29.64 -36.44 -69.72
C ALA A 624 30.53 -37.45 -68.78
N THR A 625 30.42 -37.45 -67.37
CA THR A 625 31.09 -38.31 -66.26
C THR A 625 30.64 -38.09 -64.74
N ILE A 626 30.94 -38.99 -63.74
CA ILE A 626 30.50 -39.07 -62.28
C ILE A 626 31.59 -39.59 -61.26
N SER A 627 31.50 -39.32 -59.93
CA SER A 627 32.42 -39.83 -58.85
C SER A 627 31.80 -40.05 -57.44
N LEU A 628 32.45 -40.83 -56.55
CA LEU A 628 32.04 -41.08 -55.14
C LEU A 628 33.15 -40.77 -54.12
N LYS A 629 32.76 -40.27 -52.92
CA LYS A 629 33.65 -40.06 -51.76
C LYS A 629 32.98 -40.47 -50.45
N CYS A 630 33.28 -41.68 -49.99
CA CYS A 630 32.82 -42.22 -48.71
C CYS A 630 33.86 -41.98 -47.59
N LEU A 631 33.43 -42.04 -46.33
CA LEU A 631 34.29 -41.92 -45.14
C LEU A 631 34.89 -43.28 -44.70
N GLY A 632 34.44 -44.36 -45.35
CA GLY A 632 35.01 -45.71 -45.32
C GLY A 632 35.07 -46.26 -46.75
N SER A 633 34.79 -47.56 -46.94
CA SER A 633 34.58 -48.07 -48.31
C SER A 633 33.25 -47.59 -48.90
N CYS A 634 33.16 -47.56 -50.23
CA CYS A 634 31.94 -47.31 -50.99
C CYS A 634 31.28 -48.59 -51.55
N ASP A 635 31.80 -49.79 -51.23
CA ASP A 635 31.38 -51.06 -51.87
C ASP A 635 29.89 -51.41 -51.73
N ASP A 636 29.26 -50.91 -50.66
CA ASP A 636 27.83 -51.09 -50.32
C ASP A 636 26.90 -50.05 -50.97
N VAL A 637 27.41 -49.22 -51.88
CA VAL A 637 26.70 -48.09 -52.53
C VAL A 637 26.57 -48.30 -54.04
N VAL A 638 25.44 -47.90 -54.63
CA VAL A 638 25.13 -48.08 -56.08
C VAL A 638 24.73 -46.75 -56.71
N VAL A 639 25.11 -46.50 -57.97
CA VAL A 639 24.90 -45.24 -58.70
C VAL A 639 23.97 -45.44 -59.92
N GLU A 640 22.90 -44.64 -60.02
CA GLU A 640 21.79 -44.86 -60.96
C GLU A 640 21.44 -43.60 -61.77
N LEU A 641 21.81 -43.54 -63.05
CA LEU A 641 21.63 -42.42 -64.00
C LEU A 641 20.41 -42.64 -64.93
N SER A 642 19.62 -41.60 -65.20
CA SER A 642 18.35 -41.70 -65.96
C SER A 642 17.98 -40.42 -66.72
N SER A 643 17.72 -40.48 -68.03
CA SER A 643 17.35 -39.32 -68.86
C SER A 643 15.85 -39.01 -68.88
N GLU A 644 15.47 -37.76 -69.14
CA GLU A 644 14.05 -37.39 -69.31
C GLU A 644 13.47 -37.89 -70.64
N SER A 645 14.31 -38.15 -71.65
CA SER A 645 13.98 -38.92 -72.85
C SER A 645 13.84 -40.44 -72.63
N GLY A 646 14.14 -40.95 -71.43
CA GLY A 646 13.86 -42.33 -71.00
C GLY A 646 15.05 -43.31 -70.98
N GLN A 647 16.29 -42.88 -71.24
CA GLN A 647 17.47 -43.75 -71.18
C GLN A 647 18.04 -43.86 -69.76
N VAL A 648 18.08 -45.07 -69.20
CA VAL A 648 18.65 -45.37 -67.87
C VAL A 648 19.96 -46.14 -68.00
N LYS A 649 20.95 -45.81 -67.17
CA LYS A 649 22.28 -46.45 -67.06
C LYS A 649 22.69 -46.52 -65.59
N THR A 650 23.27 -47.62 -65.13
CA THR A 650 23.54 -47.88 -63.70
C THR A 650 24.93 -48.48 -63.53
N GLU A 651 25.67 -48.05 -62.51
CA GLU A 651 27.06 -48.47 -62.26
C GLU A 651 27.30 -48.72 -60.76
N LYS A 652 28.24 -49.62 -60.44
CA LYS A 652 28.54 -49.98 -59.04
C LYS A 652 29.42 -48.91 -58.38
N GLY A 653 29.29 -48.72 -57.06
CA GLY A 653 30.08 -47.76 -56.30
C GLY A 653 31.59 -47.98 -56.41
N ALA A 654 32.26 -47.00 -57.01
CA ALA A 654 33.71 -46.86 -57.10
C ALA A 654 34.05 -45.37 -57.11
N ALA A 655 35.34 -45.01 -57.00
CA ALA A 655 35.76 -43.62 -56.88
C ALA A 655 35.37 -42.72 -58.08
N SER A 656 35.29 -43.25 -59.31
CA SER A 656 34.94 -42.51 -60.55
C SER A 656 34.31 -43.42 -61.61
N VAL A 657 33.38 -42.89 -62.42
CA VAL A 657 32.49 -43.61 -63.37
C VAL A 657 32.12 -42.69 -64.57
N THR A 658 32.14 -43.14 -65.84
CA THR A 658 32.10 -42.25 -67.04
C THR A 658 31.01 -42.60 -68.08
N PHE A 659 30.43 -41.58 -68.77
CA PHE A 659 29.41 -41.76 -69.83
C PHE A 659 29.52 -40.69 -70.95
N SER A 660 29.79 -41.04 -72.20
CA SER A 660 30.14 -40.07 -73.27
C SER A 660 29.20 -40.02 -74.49
N GLY A 661 29.34 -38.95 -75.29
CA GLY A 661 28.77 -38.82 -76.65
C GLY A 661 27.29 -38.46 -76.71
N LEU A 662 26.91 -37.31 -76.13
CA LEU A 662 25.53 -37.05 -75.72
C LEU A 662 25.03 -35.68 -76.21
N SER A 663 23.81 -35.68 -76.77
CA SER A 663 23.11 -34.50 -77.31
C SER A 663 22.52 -33.61 -76.20
N PRO A 664 21.99 -32.41 -76.54
CA PRO A 664 21.28 -31.56 -75.58
C PRO A 664 20.06 -32.26 -74.93
N ASP A 665 20.18 -32.71 -73.67
CA ASP A 665 19.14 -33.46 -72.93
C ASP A 665 19.42 -33.50 -71.40
N SER A 666 18.39 -33.86 -70.60
CA SER A 666 18.43 -33.96 -69.13
C SER A 666 18.73 -35.37 -68.62
N TYR A 667 19.50 -35.48 -67.53
CA TYR A 667 19.78 -36.73 -66.81
C TYR A 667 19.68 -36.58 -65.27
N LYS A 668 19.43 -37.68 -64.55
CA LYS A 668 19.13 -37.76 -63.11
C LYS A 668 19.87 -38.93 -62.47
N VAL A 669 20.68 -38.67 -61.44
CA VAL A 669 21.57 -39.65 -60.81
C VAL A 669 21.29 -39.83 -59.31
N ARG A 670 21.23 -41.07 -58.82
CA ARG A 670 20.92 -41.40 -57.41
C ARG A 670 21.95 -42.35 -56.78
N VAL A 671 22.19 -42.19 -55.47
CA VAL A 671 22.83 -43.21 -54.60
C VAL A 671 21.83 -43.85 -53.63
N LYS A 672 22.07 -45.11 -53.26
CA LYS A 672 21.22 -45.91 -52.37
C LYS A 672 22.09 -46.67 -51.37
N ASP A 673 21.74 -46.63 -50.07
CA ASP A 673 22.59 -47.09 -48.94
C ASP A 673 21.81 -47.67 -47.73
N ASN A 674 20.48 -47.83 -47.85
CA ASN A 674 19.56 -48.23 -46.77
C ASN A 674 19.53 -47.32 -45.52
N GLY A 675 19.92 -46.04 -45.64
CA GLY A 675 19.77 -45.04 -44.57
C GLY A 675 20.76 -45.18 -43.41
N LEU A 676 21.83 -45.95 -43.60
CA LEU A 676 22.91 -46.12 -42.62
C LEU A 676 23.81 -44.87 -42.54
N PHE A 677 23.93 -44.13 -43.65
CA PHE A 677 24.80 -42.97 -43.77
C PHE A 677 24.02 -41.68 -43.95
N CYS A 678 24.62 -40.59 -43.48
CA CYS A 678 24.16 -39.25 -43.84
C CYS A 678 24.94 -38.80 -45.08
N TRP A 679 24.24 -38.55 -46.19
CA TRP A 679 24.82 -38.03 -47.43
C TRP A 679 24.62 -36.52 -47.51
N GLU A 680 25.57 -35.79 -48.10
CA GLU A 680 25.37 -34.36 -48.39
C GLU A 680 24.18 -34.13 -49.34
N ALA A 681 23.97 -35.06 -50.29
CA ALA A 681 22.73 -35.27 -51.04
C ALA A 681 22.70 -36.73 -51.52
N SER A 682 21.54 -37.38 -51.55
CA SER A 682 21.37 -38.78 -52.03
C SER A 682 20.87 -38.91 -53.47
N GLU A 683 20.43 -37.81 -54.08
CA GLU A 683 20.07 -37.71 -55.50
C GLU A 683 20.50 -36.35 -56.06
N GLN A 684 20.96 -36.36 -57.31
CA GLN A 684 21.41 -35.20 -58.08
C GLN A 684 20.85 -35.30 -59.52
N ARG A 685 21.01 -34.25 -60.32
CA ARG A 685 20.68 -34.25 -61.76
C ARG A 685 21.75 -33.48 -62.53
N PHE A 686 22.03 -33.89 -63.77
CA PHE A 686 22.89 -33.15 -64.68
C PHE A 686 22.25 -33.11 -66.08
N GLN A 687 22.35 -31.97 -66.75
CA GLN A 687 21.98 -31.84 -68.16
C GLN A 687 23.25 -31.77 -69.00
N ILE A 688 23.13 -32.15 -70.26
CA ILE A 688 24.19 -31.97 -71.27
C ILE A 688 23.62 -31.00 -72.30
N GLU A 689 24.44 -30.07 -72.78
CA GLU A 689 24.03 -29.12 -73.82
C GLU A 689 25.12 -28.85 -74.86
N ARG A 690 26.34 -28.50 -74.43
CA ARG A 690 27.44 -28.03 -75.31
C ARG A 690 28.86 -28.42 -74.86
N SER A 691 29.00 -29.34 -73.91
CA SER A 691 30.30 -29.71 -73.33
C SER A 691 30.22 -31.03 -72.57
N ASP A 692 31.37 -31.51 -72.09
CA ASP A 692 31.49 -32.69 -71.24
C ASP A 692 31.28 -32.36 -69.74
N VAL A 693 30.35 -33.08 -69.10
CA VAL A 693 30.17 -33.14 -67.63
C VAL A 693 31.25 -34.04 -67.01
N SER A 694 31.67 -33.85 -65.75
CA SER A 694 32.53 -34.83 -65.04
C SER A 694 32.50 -34.76 -63.50
N ASP A 695 31.50 -34.07 -62.96
CA ASP A 695 31.58 -33.35 -61.68
C ASP A 695 30.46 -33.72 -60.69
N VAL A 696 29.62 -34.69 -61.06
CA VAL A 696 28.62 -35.31 -60.19
C VAL A 696 29.35 -36.07 -59.09
N VAL A 697 29.39 -35.53 -57.86
CA VAL A 697 30.04 -36.19 -56.72
C VAL A 697 29.06 -36.41 -55.58
N PHE A 698 28.91 -37.67 -55.17
CA PHE A 698 28.24 -38.01 -53.92
C PHE A 698 29.27 -38.11 -52.79
N LYS A 699 29.06 -37.33 -51.73
CA LYS A 699 29.90 -37.38 -50.53
C LYS A 699 29.09 -37.84 -49.31
N GLN A 700 29.70 -38.74 -48.54
CA GLN A 700 29.19 -39.13 -47.23
C GLN A 700 29.56 -38.03 -46.21
N ALA A 701 28.55 -37.42 -45.59
CA ALA A 701 28.71 -36.43 -44.52
C ALA A 701 28.87 -37.08 -43.13
N GLY A 702 28.39 -38.31 -42.94
CA GLY A 702 28.51 -39.03 -41.67
C GLY A 702 27.72 -40.34 -41.62
N PHE A 703 27.38 -40.75 -40.40
CA PHE A 703 26.64 -41.95 -40.05
C PHE A 703 25.43 -41.57 -39.18
N SER A 704 24.31 -42.27 -39.34
CA SER A 704 23.02 -41.89 -38.73
C SER A 704 22.85 -42.42 -37.30
N ALA A 705 22.38 -41.58 -36.37
CA ALA A 705 22.16 -41.88 -34.95
C ALA A 705 20.79 -41.39 -34.45
N GLN A 706 20.27 -42.03 -33.40
CA GLN A 706 18.89 -41.86 -32.90
C GLN A 706 18.83 -42.01 -31.37
N VAL A 707 18.27 -41.02 -30.67
CA VAL A 707 18.10 -41.00 -29.21
C VAL A 707 16.71 -40.47 -28.84
N SER A 708 16.08 -41.04 -27.82
CA SER A 708 14.80 -40.58 -27.26
C SER A 708 14.96 -40.18 -25.80
N VAL A 709 14.38 -39.03 -25.40
CA VAL A 709 14.45 -38.51 -24.02
C VAL A 709 13.08 -38.19 -23.45
N SER A 710 12.89 -38.39 -22.14
CA SER A 710 11.61 -38.07 -21.45
C SER A 710 11.43 -36.59 -21.09
N HIS A 711 12.50 -35.82 -21.00
CA HIS A 711 12.49 -34.41 -20.57
C HIS A 711 13.53 -33.65 -21.40
N ALA A 712 13.35 -32.34 -21.59
CA ALA A 712 14.29 -31.53 -22.35
C ALA A 712 15.69 -31.48 -21.71
N ALA A 713 16.72 -31.63 -22.53
CA ALA A 713 18.11 -31.67 -22.11
C ALA A 713 19.06 -31.22 -23.24
N LYS A 714 20.28 -30.84 -22.89
CA LYS A 714 21.35 -30.62 -23.87
C LYS A 714 22.15 -31.91 -24.03
N LEU A 715 21.98 -32.58 -25.17
CA LEU A 715 22.67 -33.81 -25.53
C LEU A 715 24.06 -33.48 -26.05
N ASN A 716 25.08 -33.69 -25.21
CA ASN A 716 26.48 -33.52 -25.56
C ASN A 716 27.08 -34.89 -25.88
N TRP A 717 27.51 -35.12 -27.12
CA TRP A 717 28.08 -36.38 -27.58
C TRP A 717 29.56 -36.24 -27.96
N GLU A 718 30.38 -37.22 -27.61
CA GLU A 718 31.79 -37.34 -28.05
C GLU A 718 32.13 -38.76 -28.51
N LYS A 719 33.13 -38.88 -29.39
CA LYS A 719 33.58 -40.19 -29.90
C LYS A 719 34.45 -40.92 -28.88
N SER A 720 34.15 -42.20 -28.62
CA SER A 720 34.98 -43.06 -27.78
C SER A 720 36.42 -43.11 -28.29
N GLY A 721 37.36 -42.51 -27.55
CA GLY A 721 38.79 -42.48 -27.89
C GLY A 721 39.26 -41.27 -28.71
N ASP A 722 38.38 -40.39 -29.19
CA ASP A 722 38.77 -39.14 -29.87
C ASP A 722 37.89 -37.96 -29.42
N LYS A 723 38.35 -37.25 -28.40
CA LYS A 723 37.70 -36.08 -27.79
C LYS A 723 37.72 -34.82 -28.67
N SER A 724 38.33 -34.86 -29.86
CA SER A 724 38.18 -33.81 -30.87
C SER A 724 36.86 -33.93 -31.64
N VAL A 725 36.34 -35.16 -31.80
CA VAL A 725 35.10 -35.46 -32.53
C VAL A 725 33.93 -35.47 -31.55
N LYS A 726 33.27 -34.32 -31.41
CA LYS A 726 32.14 -34.11 -30.50
C LYS A 726 31.14 -33.07 -31.02
N GLY A 727 29.93 -33.11 -30.51
CA GLY A 727 28.87 -32.16 -30.83
C GLY A 727 27.89 -31.97 -29.67
N ALA A 728 27.10 -30.90 -29.75
CA ALA A 728 26.04 -30.60 -28.79
C ALA A 728 24.73 -30.34 -29.55
N LEU A 729 23.64 -30.89 -29.04
CA LEU A 729 22.31 -30.86 -29.64
C LEU A 729 21.28 -30.67 -28.53
N ASP A 730 20.51 -29.60 -28.59
CA ASP A 730 19.39 -29.40 -27.66
C ASP A 730 18.24 -30.35 -28.07
N VAL A 731 17.88 -31.29 -27.20
CA VAL A 731 16.84 -32.29 -27.42
C VAL A 731 15.60 -31.99 -26.58
N THR A 732 14.44 -32.01 -27.24
CA THR A 732 13.13 -31.95 -26.59
C THR A 732 12.65 -33.36 -26.22
N GLU A 733 11.64 -33.45 -25.36
CA GLU A 733 10.93 -34.69 -25.06
C GLU A 733 10.49 -35.42 -26.36
N GLY A 734 10.78 -36.71 -26.45
CA GLY A 734 10.54 -37.55 -27.64
C GLY A 734 11.82 -38.02 -28.37
N LEU A 735 11.63 -38.59 -29.56
CA LEU A 735 12.68 -39.19 -30.39
C LEU A 735 13.34 -38.16 -31.32
N THR A 736 14.67 -38.06 -31.26
CA THR A 736 15.49 -37.17 -32.11
C THR A 736 16.48 -37.96 -32.97
N HIS A 737 16.58 -37.60 -34.25
CA HIS A 737 17.53 -38.15 -35.22
C HIS A 737 18.67 -37.15 -35.49
N PHE A 738 19.91 -37.61 -35.55
CA PHE A 738 21.07 -36.75 -35.85
C PHE A 738 22.21 -37.53 -36.52
N CYS A 739 23.17 -36.82 -37.10
CA CYS A 739 24.32 -37.40 -37.80
C CYS A 739 25.61 -37.21 -37.00
N VAL A 740 26.47 -38.24 -36.97
CA VAL A 740 27.84 -38.16 -36.41
C VAL A 740 28.89 -38.41 -37.50
N PRO A 741 30.06 -37.74 -37.48
CA PRO A 741 30.92 -37.61 -38.66
C PRO A 741 31.84 -38.80 -38.95
N SER A 742 31.77 -39.92 -38.20
CA SER A 742 32.62 -41.09 -38.47
C SER A 742 32.06 -42.37 -37.85
N ALA A 743 32.49 -43.55 -38.33
CA ALA A 743 32.12 -44.83 -37.75
C ALA A 743 32.80 -45.08 -36.38
N GLY A 744 32.15 -45.87 -35.51
CA GLY A 744 32.68 -46.28 -34.21
C GLY A 744 31.70 -46.09 -33.06
N SER A 745 32.23 -46.23 -31.83
CA SER A 745 31.48 -45.96 -30.59
C SER A 745 31.52 -44.48 -30.21
N TYR A 746 30.44 -44.05 -29.57
CA TYR A 746 30.19 -42.69 -29.11
C TYR A 746 29.54 -42.75 -27.72
N HIS A 747 29.88 -41.78 -26.88
CA HIS A 747 29.21 -41.54 -25.60
C HIS A 747 28.42 -40.24 -25.69
N PHE A 748 27.32 -40.14 -24.96
CA PHE A 748 26.63 -38.88 -24.74
C PHE A 748 26.16 -38.73 -23.29
N SER A 749 26.23 -37.50 -22.81
CA SER A 749 25.64 -37.06 -21.55
C SER A 749 24.48 -36.10 -21.84
N LEU A 750 23.50 -36.11 -20.94
CA LEU A 750 22.34 -35.22 -20.99
C LEU A 750 22.49 -34.17 -19.90
N ASP A 751 22.87 -32.95 -20.28
CA ASP A 751 23.00 -31.82 -19.38
C ASP A 751 21.62 -31.17 -19.16
N SER A 752 21.11 -31.27 -17.94
CA SER A 752 19.77 -30.83 -17.52
C SER A 752 19.69 -30.75 -15.99
N CYS A 753 18.64 -30.09 -15.47
CA CYS A 753 18.34 -30.08 -14.03
C CYS A 753 17.69 -31.39 -13.52
N HIS A 754 17.22 -32.23 -14.44
CA HIS A 754 16.75 -33.59 -14.16
C HIS A 754 17.92 -34.58 -14.18
N ARG A 755 17.97 -35.49 -13.21
CA ARG A 755 18.92 -36.61 -13.24
C ARG A 755 18.31 -37.78 -13.99
N PHE A 756 18.89 -38.11 -15.13
CA PHE A 756 18.54 -39.26 -15.95
C PHE A 756 19.08 -40.56 -15.32
N GLU A 757 18.54 -41.72 -15.72
CA GLU A 757 18.88 -43.02 -15.12
C GLU A 757 20.38 -43.39 -15.18
N LYS A 758 21.15 -42.77 -16.09
CA LYS A 758 22.60 -42.98 -16.25
C LYS A 758 23.27 -41.63 -16.53
N ASP A 759 24.44 -41.42 -15.95
CA ASP A 759 25.21 -40.18 -16.15
C ASP A 759 25.81 -40.09 -17.58
N GLU A 760 26.04 -41.25 -18.22
CA GLU A 760 26.53 -41.35 -19.60
C GLU A 760 25.88 -42.54 -20.32
N TYR A 761 25.51 -42.34 -21.58
CA TYR A 761 24.88 -43.33 -22.46
C TYR A 761 25.77 -43.58 -23.69
N SER A 762 26.01 -44.85 -24.04
CA SER A 762 26.82 -45.23 -25.20
C SER A 762 25.97 -45.68 -26.39
N PHE A 763 26.30 -45.23 -27.60
CA PHE A 763 25.85 -45.83 -28.86
C PHE A 763 27.05 -46.14 -29.78
N SER A 764 26.84 -46.97 -30.80
CA SER A 764 27.85 -47.24 -31.81
C SER A 764 27.21 -47.18 -33.19
N VAL A 765 27.78 -46.37 -34.09
CA VAL A 765 27.30 -46.23 -35.46
C VAL A 765 28.02 -47.19 -36.42
N PRO A 766 27.29 -47.89 -37.31
CA PRO A 766 25.84 -47.80 -37.55
C PRO A 766 24.96 -48.47 -36.46
N LEU A 767 23.91 -47.77 -36.00
CA LEU A 767 22.95 -48.25 -35.00
C LEU A 767 22.04 -49.37 -35.54
N LYS A 768 21.52 -50.21 -34.63
CA LYS A 768 20.44 -51.19 -34.92
C LYS A 768 19.11 -50.93 -34.19
N LYS A 769 19.11 -50.15 -33.11
CA LYS A 769 17.94 -49.63 -32.37
C LYS A 769 18.33 -48.28 -31.73
N ALA A 770 17.37 -47.37 -31.57
CA ALA A 770 17.58 -46.10 -30.87
C ALA A 770 17.85 -46.30 -29.37
N VAL A 771 18.55 -45.36 -28.75
CA VAL A 771 18.83 -45.36 -27.30
C VAL A 771 17.80 -44.48 -26.58
N VAL A 772 17.29 -44.95 -25.44
CA VAL A 772 16.29 -44.23 -24.62
C VAL A 772 16.93 -43.78 -23.31
N ALA A 773 16.58 -42.58 -22.84
CA ALA A 773 17.08 -41.99 -21.60
C ALA A 773 15.94 -41.27 -20.84
N ASP A 774 15.53 -41.86 -19.72
CA ASP A 774 14.43 -41.37 -18.90
C ASP A 774 14.92 -40.67 -17.62
N ALA A 775 14.13 -39.69 -17.14
CA ALA A 775 14.48 -38.87 -15.98
C ALA A 775 14.00 -39.54 -14.69
N ALA A 776 14.93 -39.99 -13.85
CA ALA A 776 14.62 -40.67 -12.60
C ALA A 776 14.15 -39.70 -11.49
N SER A 777 14.72 -38.50 -11.45
CA SER A 777 14.43 -37.48 -10.43
C SER A 777 14.66 -36.05 -10.93
N ALA A 778 14.04 -35.07 -10.26
CA ALA A 778 14.25 -33.64 -10.51
C ALA A 778 14.91 -32.96 -9.31
N ALA A 779 15.83 -32.02 -9.54
CA ALA A 779 16.44 -31.25 -8.47
C ALA A 779 15.46 -30.26 -7.83
N VAL A 780 15.35 -30.31 -6.51
CA VAL A 780 14.68 -29.33 -5.65
C VAL A 780 15.72 -28.77 -4.68
N THR A 781 15.94 -27.45 -4.68
CA THR A 781 16.92 -26.82 -3.78
C THR A 781 16.24 -26.03 -2.65
N VAL A 782 16.81 -26.16 -1.44
CA VAL A 782 16.35 -25.55 -0.20
C VAL A 782 17.56 -24.88 0.46
N LEU A 783 17.35 -23.72 1.08
CA LEU A 783 18.42 -22.97 1.76
C LEU A 783 18.22 -23.01 3.28
N VAL A 784 19.31 -23.15 4.03
CA VAL A 784 19.41 -22.75 5.45
C VAL A 784 20.41 -21.60 5.52
N LYS A 785 20.01 -20.46 6.09
CA LYS A 785 20.87 -19.29 6.24
C LYS A 785 21.30 -19.18 7.70
N THR A 786 22.60 -19.00 7.93
CA THR A 786 23.17 -18.93 9.28
C THR A 786 23.68 -17.52 9.56
N LYS A 787 23.78 -17.15 10.84
CA LYS A 787 24.33 -15.85 11.25
C LYS A 787 25.87 -15.88 11.36
N GLU A 788 26.44 -17.07 11.57
CA GLU A 788 27.89 -17.38 11.62
C GLU A 788 28.22 -18.62 10.76
N ASN A 789 29.50 -18.90 10.53
CA ASN A 789 29.93 -20.09 9.77
C ASN A 789 29.82 -21.35 10.66
N VAL A 790 28.62 -21.92 10.73
CA VAL A 790 28.34 -23.16 11.46
C VAL A 790 29.02 -24.37 10.74
N PRO A 791 29.61 -25.35 11.45
CA PRO A 791 30.12 -26.56 10.84
C PRO A 791 29.02 -27.32 10.06
N LYS A 792 29.36 -27.90 8.91
CA LYS A 792 28.36 -28.66 8.11
C LYS A 792 27.67 -29.79 8.89
N THR A 793 28.35 -30.37 9.88
CA THR A 793 27.87 -31.46 10.74
C THR A 793 26.91 -31.03 11.85
N ASP A 794 26.79 -29.73 12.13
CA ASP A 794 25.91 -29.21 13.18
C ASP A 794 24.48 -28.95 12.68
N LEU A 795 24.25 -29.00 11.35
CA LEU A 795 23.00 -28.65 10.67
C LEU A 795 22.66 -29.69 9.59
N SER A 796 21.63 -30.51 9.82
CA SER A 796 21.11 -31.45 8.81
C SER A 796 19.64 -31.16 8.51
N MET A 797 19.14 -31.65 7.36
CA MET A 797 17.76 -31.43 6.91
C MET A 797 17.01 -32.73 6.73
N LEU A 798 16.09 -33.01 7.64
CA LEU A 798 15.20 -34.18 7.55
C LEU A 798 14.08 -33.90 6.56
N VAL A 799 14.04 -34.66 5.46
CA VAL A 799 13.01 -34.57 4.43
C VAL A 799 12.05 -35.74 4.60
N LYS A 800 10.76 -35.44 4.73
CA LYS A 800 9.68 -36.40 4.89
C LYS A 800 8.88 -36.48 3.60
N SER A 801 8.95 -37.63 2.96
CA SER A 801 8.19 -37.98 1.75
C SER A 801 6.78 -38.45 2.13
N ALA A 802 5.83 -38.33 1.20
CA ALA A 802 4.42 -38.71 1.42
C ALA A 802 4.19 -40.21 1.68
N ASP A 803 5.17 -41.07 1.34
CA ASP A 803 5.18 -42.49 1.71
C ASP A 803 5.70 -42.76 3.14
N GLY A 804 5.90 -41.70 3.93
CA GLY A 804 6.29 -41.79 5.34
C GLY A 804 7.78 -42.08 5.58
N LYS A 805 8.60 -42.13 4.53
CA LYS A 805 10.05 -42.19 4.68
C LYS A 805 10.61 -40.83 5.07
N GLU A 806 11.53 -40.85 6.03
CA GLU A 806 12.26 -39.67 6.50
C GLU A 806 13.74 -39.86 6.17
N GLU A 807 14.32 -38.97 5.36
CA GLU A 807 15.71 -39.01 4.90
C GLU A 807 16.45 -37.75 5.36
N THR A 808 17.61 -37.92 6.02
CA THR A 808 18.42 -36.79 6.51
C THR A 808 19.46 -36.39 5.47
N ILE A 809 19.35 -35.16 4.98
CA ILE A 809 20.22 -34.60 3.94
C ILE A 809 21.26 -33.69 4.58
N GLU A 810 22.51 -33.87 4.16
CA GLU A 810 23.66 -33.05 4.54
C GLU A 810 23.89 -31.88 3.58
N VAL A 811 24.54 -30.82 4.07
CA VAL A 811 24.74 -29.56 3.35
C VAL A 811 25.46 -29.77 2.01
N SER A 812 24.73 -29.65 0.90
CA SER A 812 25.22 -29.96 -0.44
C SER A 812 26.22 -28.91 -0.95
N ALA A 813 25.88 -27.62 -0.86
CA ALA A 813 26.75 -26.50 -1.19
C ALA A 813 26.70 -25.40 -0.10
N VAL A 814 27.73 -24.56 -0.02
CA VAL A 814 27.74 -23.38 0.86
C VAL A 814 28.21 -22.16 0.07
N ARG A 815 27.41 -21.10 0.08
CA ARG A 815 27.71 -19.82 -0.58
C ARG A 815 27.71 -18.72 0.49
N GLY A 816 28.89 -18.43 1.04
CA GLY A 816 29.01 -17.55 2.20
C GLY A 816 28.34 -18.16 3.43
N LYS A 817 27.22 -17.56 3.87
CA LYS A 817 26.42 -18.04 5.02
C LYS A 817 25.12 -18.74 4.60
N GLU A 818 24.97 -19.06 3.32
CA GLU A 818 23.81 -19.78 2.79
C GLU A 818 24.20 -21.22 2.49
N TYR A 819 23.54 -22.16 3.17
CA TYR A 819 23.80 -23.59 3.16
C TYR A 819 22.72 -24.22 2.28
N GLU A 820 23.07 -24.58 1.06
CA GLU A 820 22.17 -25.11 0.04
C GLU A 820 22.09 -26.64 0.15
N PHE A 821 20.89 -27.15 0.37
CA PHE A 821 20.54 -28.56 0.37
C PHE A 821 19.84 -28.86 -0.95
N VAL A 822 20.40 -29.77 -1.74
CA VAL A 822 19.86 -30.19 -3.04
C VAL A 822 19.30 -31.59 -2.90
N PHE A 823 17.97 -31.70 -2.87
CA PHE A 823 17.29 -33.00 -2.89
C PHE A 823 16.85 -33.34 -4.31
N TYR A 824 16.98 -34.60 -4.69
CA TYR A 824 16.55 -35.11 -5.99
C TYR A 824 15.24 -35.89 -5.81
N VAL A 825 14.11 -35.20 -5.93
CA VAL A 825 12.80 -35.82 -5.71
C VAL A 825 12.52 -36.82 -6.85
N PRO A 826 12.25 -38.11 -6.56
CA PRO A 826 11.92 -39.10 -7.58
C PRO A 826 10.66 -38.73 -8.36
N GLN A 827 10.63 -39.00 -9.67
CA GLN A 827 9.45 -38.69 -10.50
C GLN A 827 8.18 -39.47 -10.08
N SER A 828 8.33 -40.57 -9.33
CA SER A 828 7.23 -41.33 -8.73
C SER A 828 6.49 -40.61 -7.60
N ALA A 829 7.04 -39.53 -7.03
CA ALA A 829 6.39 -38.73 -5.97
C ALA A 829 5.51 -37.58 -6.51
N LYS A 830 5.32 -37.50 -7.83
CA LYS A 830 4.57 -36.44 -8.51
C LYS A 830 3.09 -36.42 -8.06
N GLY A 831 2.63 -35.27 -7.60
CA GLY A 831 1.29 -35.04 -7.06
C GLY A 831 1.13 -35.29 -5.56
N SER A 832 2.23 -35.33 -4.80
CA SER A 832 2.23 -35.56 -3.34
C SER A 832 3.07 -34.53 -2.57
N PRO A 833 2.76 -34.27 -1.28
CA PRO A 833 3.47 -33.28 -0.48
C PRO A 833 4.83 -33.79 0.01
N VAL A 834 5.86 -32.95 -0.10
CA VAL A 834 7.21 -33.19 0.42
C VAL A 834 7.53 -32.15 1.49
N THR A 835 7.94 -32.61 2.67
CA THR A 835 8.11 -31.75 3.86
C THR A 835 9.56 -31.69 4.32
N PHE A 836 10.09 -30.51 4.60
CA PHE A 836 11.47 -30.26 5.00
C PHE A 836 11.51 -29.77 6.45
N VAL A 837 12.37 -30.38 7.28
CA VAL A 837 12.48 -30.14 8.73
C VAL A 837 13.97 -30.09 9.13
N PRO A 838 14.56 -28.91 9.38
CA PRO A 838 15.97 -28.81 9.77
C PRO A 838 16.20 -29.22 11.24
N GLN A 839 17.37 -29.80 11.53
CA GLN A 839 17.69 -30.45 12.82
C GLN A 839 19.08 -30.09 13.37
N SER A 840 19.19 -30.03 14.69
CA SER A 840 20.45 -29.93 15.45
C SER A 840 20.23 -30.21 16.94
N ALA A 841 21.30 -30.58 17.67
CA ALA A 841 21.28 -30.75 19.12
C ALA A 841 21.61 -29.46 19.90
N ASN A 842 22.30 -28.51 19.26
CA ASN A 842 22.67 -27.22 19.86
C ASN A 842 21.90 -26.04 19.26
N TYR A 843 21.37 -26.19 18.03
CA TYR A 843 20.69 -25.13 17.29
C TYR A 843 19.21 -25.43 17.06
N LEU A 844 18.42 -24.38 16.87
CA LEU A 844 16.97 -24.38 16.73
C LEU A 844 16.58 -23.41 15.61
N PHE A 845 15.53 -23.75 14.86
CA PHE A 845 15.31 -23.21 13.52
C PHE A 845 14.06 -22.34 13.37
N SER A 846 13.94 -21.66 12.22
CA SER A 846 12.75 -20.90 11.80
C SER A 846 12.62 -20.86 10.26
N PRO A 847 11.44 -21.14 9.66
CA PRO A 847 10.31 -21.84 10.29
C PRO A 847 10.74 -23.23 10.77
N THR A 848 9.93 -23.89 11.61
CA THR A 848 10.28 -25.24 12.12
C THR A 848 10.12 -26.33 11.06
N SER A 849 9.32 -26.09 10.02
CA SER A 849 9.18 -26.96 8.85
C SER A 849 8.56 -26.19 7.68
N PHE A 850 8.60 -26.78 6.48
CA PHE A 850 7.90 -26.30 5.27
C PHE A 850 7.45 -27.48 4.42
N SER A 851 6.33 -27.37 3.70
CA SER A 851 5.79 -28.46 2.87
C SER A 851 5.16 -27.93 1.59
N PHE A 852 5.30 -28.64 0.47
CA PHE A 852 4.66 -28.31 -0.81
C PHE A 852 4.43 -29.55 -1.68
N ASP A 853 3.45 -29.50 -2.58
CA ASP A 853 3.15 -30.59 -3.52
C ASP A 853 4.09 -30.58 -4.74
N PHE A 854 4.73 -31.72 -5.02
CA PHE A 854 5.73 -31.83 -6.08
C PHE A 854 5.10 -32.13 -7.46
N ASP A 855 5.39 -31.32 -8.48
CA ASP A 855 4.79 -31.42 -9.82
C ASP A 855 5.65 -32.18 -10.87
N GLY A 856 6.81 -32.71 -10.46
CA GLY A 856 7.75 -33.41 -11.35
C GLY A 856 8.75 -32.51 -12.08
N SER A 857 8.66 -31.18 -11.93
CA SER A 857 9.63 -30.24 -12.52
C SER A 857 10.70 -29.80 -11.50
N CYS A 858 11.87 -29.39 -12.00
CA CYS A 858 12.93 -28.85 -11.14
C CYS A 858 12.49 -27.54 -10.47
N LYS A 859 12.79 -27.36 -9.17
CA LYS A 859 12.48 -26.14 -8.40
C LYS A 859 13.72 -25.61 -7.68
N SER A 860 14.11 -24.37 -7.91
CA SER A 860 15.23 -23.74 -7.18
C SER A 860 14.73 -22.90 -6.00
N SER A 861 15.42 -22.98 -4.87
CA SER A 861 15.16 -22.18 -3.65
C SER A 861 13.69 -22.17 -3.20
N VAL A 862 13.05 -23.36 -3.14
CA VAL A 862 11.60 -23.49 -2.86
C VAL A 862 11.21 -22.99 -1.45
N VAL A 863 12.15 -23.00 -0.51
CA VAL A 863 12.06 -22.33 0.79
C VAL A 863 13.45 -21.97 1.33
N SER A 864 13.51 -21.01 2.25
CA SER A 864 14.69 -20.66 3.04
C SER A 864 14.37 -20.73 4.54
N PHE A 865 15.25 -21.37 5.31
CA PHE A 865 15.22 -21.51 6.77
C PHE A 865 16.35 -20.71 7.43
N GLU A 866 16.29 -20.48 8.75
CA GLU A 866 17.37 -19.93 9.59
C GLU A 866 17.65 -20.78 10.85
N ALA A 867 18.82 -20.62 11.50
CA ALA A 867 19.29 -21.44 12.65
C ALA A 867 20.08 -20.66 13.75
N ASP A 868 19.79 -20.91 15.05
CA ASP A 868 20.34 -20.20 16.26
C ASP A 868 20.48 -21.12 17.54
N LYS A 869 21.21 -20.79 18.64
CA LYS A 869 21.79 -21.70 19.71
C LYS A 869 21.13 -21.68 21.16
N GLY A 870 21.52 -22.50 22.19
CA GLY A 870 20.85 -22.64 23.57
C GLY A 870 21.66 -22.97 24.92
N VAL A 871 21.04 -22.93 26.16
CA VAL A 871 21.68 -22.81 27.56
C VAL A 871 20.89 -23.31 28.89
N TYR A 872 21.47 -23.35 30.16
CA TYR A 872 20.97 -23.84 31.54
C TYR A 872 21.27 -22.98 32.89
N LEU A 873 20.53 -23.05 34.06
CA LEU A 873 20.50 -22.06 35.25
C LEU A 873 20.36 -22.55 36.79
N GLU A 874 20.76 -21.77 37.84
CA GLU A 874 20.68 -22.00 39.35
C GLU A 874 20.56 -20.71 40.30
N GLY A 875 20.06 -20.73 41.59
CA GLY A 875 19.75 -19.54 42.49
C GLY A 875 19.66 -19.66 44.07
N ARG A 876 19.35 -18.57 44.86
CA ARG A 876 19.13 -18.42 46.38
C ARG A 876 18.38 -17.11 46.92
N VAL A 877 18.53 -16.62 48.19
CA VAL A 877 17.95 -15.34 48.78
C VAL A 877 18.90 -14.66 49.83
N THR A 878 18.86 -13.32 50.07
CA THR A 878 19.70 -12.53 51.04
C THR A 878 19.17 -11.09 51.35
N PRO A 879 18.98 -10.64 52.63
CA PRO A 879 19.17 -11.35 53.89
C PRO A 879 18.34 -12.64 53.94
N PRO A 880 18.80 -13.68 54.67
CA PRO A 880 18.11 -14.96 54.68
C PRO A 880 16.72 -14.82 55.31
N VAL A 881 15.69 -15.07 54.51
CA VAL A 881 14.29 -15.16 54.92
C VAL A 881 13.77 -16.50 54.40
N ALA A 882 13.45 -17.41 55.32
CA ALA A 882 12.98 -18.76 54.98
C ALA A 882 11.50 -18.77 54.57
N GLY A 883 11.08 -19.84 53.87
CA GLY A 883 9.67 -20.06 53.46
C GLY A 883 9.26 -19.36 52.17
N VAL A 884 10.19 -18.72 51.45
CA VAL A 884 9.93 -17.98 50.22
C VAL A 884 9.61 -18.92 49.04
N GLN A 885 8.52 -18.62 48.34
CA GLN A 885 8.01 -19.42 47.22
C GLN A 885 8.63 -18.99 45.89
N ILE A 886 9.01 -19.93 45.02
CA ILE A 886 9.78 -19.67 43.80
C ILE A 886 9.10 -20.27 42.55
N SER A 887 8.77 -19.44 41.56
CA SER A 887 8.12 -19.87 40.31
C SER A 887 8.93 -19.45 39.09
N ALA A 888 8.93 -20.24 38.01
CA ALA A 888 9.69 -19.99 36.79
C ALA A 888 8.94 -20.34 35.48
N PRO A 889 7.93 -19.53 35.09
CA PRO A 889 7.22 -19.69 33.82
C PRO A 889 8.05 -19.25 32.61
N HIS A 890 7.88 -19.91 31.46
CA HIS A 890 8.36 -19.38 30.18
C HIS A 890 7.53 -18.14 29.83
N LYS A 891 8.19 -17.05 29.43
CA LYS A 891 7.59 -15.72 29.26
C LYS A 891 6.60 -15.59 28.08
N THR A 892 6.27 -16.68 27.40
CA THR A 892 5.50 -16.66 26.14
C THR A 892 4.63 -17.91 25.94
N ASP A 893 5.14 -19.11 26.25
CA ASP A 893 4.32 -20.34 26.27
C ASP A 893 3.89 -20.63 27.70
N GLY A 894 2.64 -20.27 28.03
CA GLY A 894 2.05 -20.49 29.35
C GLY A 894 1.93 -21.96 29.77
N ASN A 895 2.13 -22.91 28.85
CA ASN A 895 2.14 -24.34 29.15
C ASN A 895 3.51 -24.84 29.64
N LEU A 896 4.57 -24.03 29.49
CA LEU A 896 5.95 -24.41 29.78
C LEU A 896 6.46 -23.70 31.05
N VAL A 897 6.28 -24.33 32.22
CA VAL A 897 6.54 -23.71 33.54
C VAL A 897 7.35 -24.62 34.46
N PHE A 898 8.44 -24.09 35.02
CA PHE A 898 9.26 -24.73 36.06
C PHE A 898 9.02 -24.06 37.43
N LYS A 899 9.31 -24.73 38.56
CA LYS A 899 9.01 -24.25 39.94
C LYS A 899 10.00 -24.78 40.99
N ALA A 900 10.15 -24.08 42.12
CA ALA A 900 10.98 -24.44 43.28
C ALA A 900 10.47 -23.80 44.60
N VAL A 901 11.19 -23.97 45.70
CA VAL A 901 10.97 -23.26 47.00
C VAL A 901 12.34 -23.05 47.66
N THR A 902 12.52 -21.98 48.44
CA THR A 902 13.77 -21.73 49.19
C THR A 902 13.86 -22.58 50.47
N ASP A 903 15.00 -23.18 50.74
CA ASP A 903 15.34 -23.71 52.08
C ASP A 903 15.83 -22.59 53.02
N GLU A 904 16.28 -22.93 54.24
CA GLU A 904 16.62 -21.95 55.28
C GLU A 904 17.81 -21.03 54.90
N GLU A 905 18.63 -21.44 53.92
CA GLU A 905 19.70 -20.62 53.33
C GLU A 905 19.47 -20.24 51.84
N GLY A 906 18.62 -20.96 51.09
CA GLY A 906 17.80 -20.40 49.99
C GLY A 906 17.64 -21.12 48.62
N LYS A 907 18.24 -22.28 48.30
CA LYS A 907 18.75 -22.58 46.92
C LYS A 907 17.80 -23.30 45.91
N TYR A 908 17.98 -23.11 44.58
CA TYR A 908 17.18 -23.74 43.49
C TYR A 908 17.84 -23.84 42.08
N ARG A 909 17.22 -24.52 41.07
CA ARG A 909 17.80 -24.92 39.74
C ARG A 909 16.80 -25.06 38.56
N ILE A 910 17.19 -24.75 37.29
CA ILE A 910 16.33 -24.73 36.07
C ILE A 910 17.12 -24.99 34.72
N GLY A 911 16.44 -25.38 33.62
CA GLY A 911 16.96 -25.38 32.21
C GLY A 911 16.66 -26.67 31.41
N PRO A 912 16.82 -26.72 30.06
CA PRO A 912 17.40 -25.74 29.13
C PRO A 912 16.43 -25.10 28.11
N VAL A 913 16.93 -24.18 27.26
CA VAL A 913 16.18 -23.38 26.26
C VAL A 913 17.09 -22.69 25.22
N ARG A 914 16.51 -22.04 24.18
CA ARG A 914 17.21 -21.05 23.32
C ARG A 914 17.93 -19.98 24.18
N ARG A 915 17.29 -19.42 25.21
CA ARG A 915 17.95 -18.52 26.17
C ARG A 915 17.37 -18.66 27.58
N LEU A 916 18.21 -18.63 28.61
CA LEU A 916 17.74 -18.64 30.01
C LEU A 916 16.97 -17.39 30.44
N GLN A 917 17.08 -16.32 29.66
CA GLN A 917 16.27 -15.12 29.86
C GLN A 917 14.80 -15.34 29.44
N ASP A 918 14.46 -16.47 28.81
CA ASP A 918 13.11 -16.86 28.42
C ASP A 918 12.22 -17.24 29.64
N PHE A 919 12.78 -17.29 30.87
CA PHE A 919 12.08 -17.50 32.15
C PHE A 919 12.25 -16.34 33.15
N GLU A 920 11.40 -16.26 34.18
CA GLU A 920 11.38 -15.21 35.22
C GLU A 920 11.20 -15.79 36.63
N VAL A 921 11.70 -15.14 37.70
CA VAL A 921 11.67 -15.73 39.07
C VAL A 921 11.34 -14.68 40.15
N SER A 922 10.43 -15.00 41.09
CA SER A 922 9.75 -14.05 42.01
C SER A 922 9.51 -14.58 43.45
N ALA A 923 9.07 -13.70 44.39
CA ALA A 923 8.91 -13.93 45.85
C ALA A 923 7.99 -12.89 46.56
N SER A 924 7.58 -13.10 47.84
CA SER A 924 6.69 -12.17 48.61
C SER A 924 6.60 -12.41 50.15
N LEU A 925 6.43 -11.35 50.97
CA LEU A 925 6.00 -11.34 52.41
C LEU A 925 5.60 -9.89 52.87
N GLU A 926 4.78 -9.71 53.92
CA GLU A 926 4.20 -8.43 54.40
C GLU A 926 5.17 -7.55 55.26
N GLY A 927 4.93 -6.23 55.30
CA GLY A 927 5.59 -5.27 56.22
C GLY A 927 7.03 -4.90 55.83
N TYR A 928 7.56 -5.66 54.88
CA TYR A 928 8.82 -5.51 54.17
C TYR A 928 8.51 -5.52 52.67
N GLN A 929 9.49 -5.16 51.84
CA GLN A 929 9.37 -5.17 50.37
C GLN A 929 10.46 -6.10 49.82
N PHE A 930 10.16 -7.01 48.88
CA PHE A 930 11.15 -7.97 48.36
C PHE A 930 11.57 -7.62 46.92
N GLN A 931 12.87 -7.73 46.61
CA GLN A 931 13.45 -7.35 45.31
C GLN A 931 14.46 -8.39 44.78
N PRO A 932 14.53 -8.69 43.47
CA PRO A 932 15.60 -9.50 42.89
C PRO A 932 16.94 -8.74 42.80
N THR A 933 18.03 -9.49 42.69
CA THR A 933 19.42 -9.01 42.64
C THR A 933 20.14 -9.53 41.38
N GLU A 934 21.34 -9.02 41.12
CA GLU A 934 22.13 -9.22 39.88
C GLU A 934 22.40 -10.69 39.50
N LYS A 935 22.52 -11.59 40.48
CA LYS A 935 22.73 -13.02 40.19
C LYS A 935 21.37 -13.66 39.93
N GLN A 936 21.12 -14.02 38.67
CA GLN A 936 19.85 -14.62 38.21
C GLN A 936 19.43 -15.74 39.16
N GLY A 937 18.44 -15.43 40.02
CA GLY A 937 18.00 -16.30 41.11
C GLY A 937 18.24 -15.82 42.55
N VAL A 938 18.60 -14.56 42.87
CA VAL A 938 18.88 -14.10 44.28
C VAL A 938 18.13 -12.80 44.66
N LEU A 939 17.62 -12.61 45.91
CA LEU A 939 16.59 -11.58 46.30
C LEU A 939 16.80 -10.86 47.72
N SER A 940 16.25 -9.66 48.06
CA SER A 940 16.50 -8.77 49.29
C SER A 940 15.34 -7.80 49.80
N SER A 941 15.46 -6.95 50.90
CA SER A 941 14.31 -6.15 51.54
C SER A 941 14.46 -4.76 52.35
N VAL A 942 13.39 -3.89 52.54
CA VAL A 942 13.36 -2.40 53.00
C VAL A 942 12.14 -1.81 53.91
N ARG A 943 11.99 -0.45 54.26
CA ARG A 943 11.11 0.22 55.37
C ARG A 943 10.57 1.75 55.24
N LEU A 944 9.90 2.46 56.25
CA LEU A 944 9.01 3.75 56.20
C LEU A 944 8.96 4.86 57.39
N SER A 945 8.23 6.05 57.26
CA SER A 945 8.25 7.41 58.03
C SER A 945 7.00 8.46 57.89
N GLN A 946 7.05 9.83 58.20
CA GLN A 946 5.93 10.89 58.17
C GLN A 946 6.25 12.47 57.96
N LEU A 947 5.25 13.43 57.79
CA LEU A 947 5.38 14.96 57.57
C LEU A 947 4.13 15.90 57.88
N ARG A 948 4.26 17.25 58.07
CA ARG A 948 3.16 18.31 58.20
C ARG A 948 3.43 19.70 57.54
N ILE A 949 2.40 20.49 57.14
CA ILE A 949 2.51 21.84 56.48
C ILE A 949 1.41 22.88 56.87
N ALA A 950 1.70 24.19 56.74
CA ALA A 950 0.76 25.32 56.77
C ALA A 950 0.97 26.37 55.63
N ALA A 951 -0.04 27.19 55.27
CA ALA A 951 0.00 28.17 54.16
C ALA A 951 -0.66 29.53 54.48
N ILE A 952 -0.06 30.63 54.03
CA ILE A 952 -0.48 32.03 54.27
C ILE A 952 -0.31 32.96 53.05
N ASP A 953 -1.04 34.07 53.08
CA ASP A 953 -0.92 35.21 52.18
C ASP A 953 0.31 36.07 52.56
N SER A 954 1.14 36.44 51.58
CA SER A 954 2.39 37.18 51.81
C SER A 954 2.14 38.59 52.36
N ASP A 955 1.18 39.32 51.81
CA ASP A 955 1.03 40.76 52.03
C ASP A 955 0.15 41.07 53.24
N ASN A 956 -0.88 40.26 53.47
CA ASN A 956 -1.85 40.46 54.55
C ASN A 956 -1.88 39.34 55.60
N GLN A 957 -1.02 38.32 55.48
CA GLN A 957 -0.74 37.30 56.51
C GLN A 957 -1.95 36.45 56.95
N LYS A 958 -3.04 36.43 56.15
CA LYS A 958 -4.19 35.55 56.38
C LYS A 958 -3.87 34.10 55.95
N PRO A 959 -4.50 33.08 56.56
CA PRO A 959 -4.36 31.70 56.11
C PRO A 959 -4.93 31.51 54.69
N LEU A 960 -4.20 30.80 53.84
CA LEU A 960 -4.67 30.40 52.51
C LEU A 960 -5.23 28.97 52.59
N GLY A 961 -6.55 28.86 52.66
CA GLY A 961 -7.26 27.60 52.48
C GLY A 961 -7.38 27.19 51.02
N ALA A 962 -7.66 25.91 50.77
CA ALA A 962 -7.75 25.31 49.42
C ALA A 962 -6.46 25.43 48.56
N VAL A 963 -5.30 25.67 49.18
CA VAL A 963 -4.00 25.53 48.51
C VAL A 963 -3.78 24.05 48.26
N LEU A 964 -3.71 23.66 47.00
CA LEU A 964 -3.36 22.32 46.58
C LEU A 964 -1.87 22.09 46.84
N VAL A 965 -1.56 21.13 47.70
CA VAL A 965 -0.20 20.74 48.07
C VAL A 965 0.08 19.36 47.47
N SER A 966 0.92 19.33 46.44
CA SER A 966 1.51 18.10 45.93
C SER A 966 2.78 17.78 46.69
N LEU A 967 2.91 16.54 47.19
CA LEU A 967 4.11 15.99 47.80
C LEU A 967 4.56 14.77 46.99
N SER A 968 5.81 14.77 46.54
CA SER A 968 6.39 13.67 45.76
C SER A 968 7.81 13.33 46.23
N GLY A 969 8.14 12.05 46.37
CA GLY A 969 9.49 11.63 46.79
C GLY A 969 9.56 10.19 47.24
N SER A 970 10.72 9.56 47.08
CA SER A 970 11.05 8.24 47.63
C SER A 970 9.98 7.15 47.38
N GLY A 971 9.37 7.16 46.19
CA GLY A 971 8.29 6.24 45.78
C GLY A 971 6.87 6.60 46.26
N TYR A 972 6.71 7.63 47.09
CA TYR A 972 5.43 8.12 47.60
C TYR A 972 5.01 9.41 46.88
N ARG A 973 3.72 9.52 46.55
CA ARG A 973 3.11 10.71 45.93
C ARG A 973 1.70 10.94 46.49
N SER A 974 1.35 12.19 46.77
CA SER A 974 0.01 12.55 47.25
C SER A 974 -0.29 14.02 46.99
N ASN A 975 -1.51 14.31 46.52
CA ASN A 975 -2.00 15.65 46.18
C ASN A 975 -3.26 15.92 47.01
N ASN A 976 -3.21 16.82 48.00
CA ASN A 976 -4.41 17.20 48.77
C ASN A 976 -4.36 18.70 49.11
N MET A 977 -5.50 19.27 49.50
CA MET A 977 -5.61 20.71 49.80
C MET A 977 -5.37 21.04 51.26
N THR A 978 -5.00 22.29 51.54
CA THR A 978 -5.07 22.88 52.88
C THR A 978 -6.51 23.08 53.35
N ASP A 979 -6.74 22.88 54.65
CA ASP A 979 -8.02 23.20 55.30
C ASP A 979 -8.32 24.71 55.28
N SER A 980 -9.48 25.14 55.78
CA SER A 980 -9.86 26.56 55.87
C SER A 980 -8.98 27.41 56.80
N ASN A 981 -8.07 26.80 57.56
CA ASN A 981 -7.03 27.45 58.36
C ASN A 981 -5.64 27.38 57.71
N GLY A 982 -5.56 26.87 56.47
CA GLY A 982 -4.34 26.74 55.68
C GLY A 982 -3.45 25.54 56.03
N ARG A 983 -3.95 24.41 56.53
CA ARG A 983 -3.12 23.30 57.10
C ARG A 983 -3.35 21.91 56.48
N ILE A 984 -2.32 21.05 56.49
CA ILE A 984 -2.32 19.67 55.95
C ILE A 984 -1.24 18.76 56.63
N ASN A 985 -1.44 17.42 56.66
CA ASN A 985 -0.49 16.43 57.20
C ASN A 985 -0.35 15.19 56.27
N PHE A 986 0.80 14.50 56.29
CA PHE A 986 1.10 13.29 55.51
C PHE A 986 1.74 12.18 56.36
N ILE A 987 1.47 10.90 56.05
CA ILE A 987 1.96 9.72 56.79
C ILE A 987 2.36 8.57 55.85
N GLY A 988 3.27 7.70 56.28
CA GLY A 988 3.66 6.46 55.57
C GLY A 988 4.83 6.60 54.58
N LEU A 989 5.70 7.61 54.77
CA LEU A 989 6.73 8.07 53.84
C LEU A 989 8.02 7.23 53.89
N ALA A 990 8.51 6.64 52.81
CA ALA A 990 9.82 5.98 52.83
C ALA A 990 10.95 6.95 53.27
N PRO A 991 12.03 6.47 53.94
CA PRO A 991 13.17 7.33 54.27
C PRO A 991 13.81 7.86 52.98
N GLY A 992 14.02 9.18 52.88
CA GLY A 992 14.65 9.78 51.71
C GLY A 992 14.26 11.23 51.45
N GLN A 993 14.40 11.64 50.19
CA GLN A 993 14.12 13.01 49.73
C GLN A 993 12.71 13.13 49.17
N TYR A 994 12.13 14.30 49.40
CA TYR A 994 10.80 14.73 49.02
C TYR A 994 10.82 16.14 48.44
N PHE A 995 9.83 16.45 47.62
CA PHE A 995 9.61 17.76 47.03
C PHE A 995 8.14 18.10 47.14
N LEU A 996 7.87 19.36 47.47
CA LEU A 996 6.54 19.90 47.70
C LEU A 996 6.28 21.06 46.73
N GLN A 997 5.12 21.02 46.07
CA GLN A 997 4.65 22.04 45.14
C GLN A 997 3.29 22.58 45.60
N PRO A 998 3.19 23.85 46.02
CA PRO A 998 1.94 24.49 46.41
C PRO A 998 1.31 25.26 45.25
N ILE A 999 -0.01 25.14 45.09
CA ILE A 999 -0.77 25.72 43.97
C ILE A 999 -2.09 26.30 44.48
N LEU A 1000 -2.42 27.54 44.08
CA LEU A 1000 -3.71 28.18 44.34
C LEU A 1000 -4.03 29.15 43.19
N ARG A 1001 -5.26 29.15 42.66
CA ARG A 1001 -5.67 30.08 41.59
C ARG A 1001 -5.45 31.52 42.04
N GLU A 1002 -4.97 32.38 41.14
CA GLU A 1002 -4.59 33.78 41.40
C GLU A 1002 -3.35 34.02 42.28
N TYR A 1003 -2.77 32.99 42.91
CA TYR A 1003 -1.58 33.12 43.77
C TYR A 1003 -0.36 32.37 43.23
N ARG A 1004 0.81 32.97 43.38
CA ARG A 1004 2.11 32.37 43.12
C ARG A 1004 2.85 32.15 44.44
N PHE A 1005 3.48 31.01 44.59
CA PHE A 1005 4.40 30.74 45.70
C PHE A 1005 5.83 30.81 45.17
N GLU A 1006 6.73 31.47 45.90
CA GLU A 1006 8.15 31.57 45.53
C GLU A 1006 9.02 31.05 46.69
N PRO A 1007 9.84 30.00 46.48
CA PRO A 1007 9.96 29.22 45.25
C PRO A 1007 8.68 28.42 44.94
N SER A 1008 8.44 28.16 43.66
CA SER A 1008 7.33 27.32 43.17
C SER A 1008 7.44 25.86 43.65
N MET A 1009 8.60 25.47 44.20
CA MET A 1009 8.88 24.13 44.66
C MET A 1009 9.90 24.10 45.81
N ILE A 1010 9.64 23.24 46.80
CA ILE A 1010 10.39 23.18 48.06
C ILE A 1010 10.91 21.75 48.31
N PRO A 1011 12.24 21.52 48.41
CA PRO A 1011 12.79 20.22 48.80
C PRO A 1011 12.68 19.99 50.33
N ILE A 1012 12.44 18.74 50.74
CA ILE A 1012 12.24 18.31 52.13
C ILE A 1012 12.92 16.94 52.32
N THR A 1013 13.62 16.72 53.43
CA THR A 1013 14.26 15.43 53.76
C THR A 1013 13.52 14.73 54.90
N ILE A 1014 13.15 13.46 54.73
CA ILE A 1014 12.45 12.66 55.75
C ILE A 1014 13.33 11.46 56.15
N LYS A 1015 13.62 11.29 57.44
CA LYS A 1015 14.40 10.16 57.97
C LYS A 1015 13.49 9.04 58.50
N GLU A 1016 14.05 7.84 58.63
CA GLU A 1016 13.30 6.64 59.03
C GLU A 1016 12.60 6.80 60.39
N GLY A 1017 11.26 6.93 60.35
CA GLY A 1017 10.41 7.10 61.54
C GLY A 1017 10.23 8.55 62.04
N GLU A 1018 10.66 9.57 61.29
CA GLU A 1018 10.63 10.98 61.72
C GLU A 1018 9.32 11.74 61.38
N VAL A 1019 9.16 12.98 61.90
CA VAL A 1019 8.00 13.87 61.70
C VAL A 1019 8.45 15.33 61.54
N GLU A 1020 8.22 15.93 60.37
CA GLU A 1020 8.75 17.25 59.95
C GLU A 1020 7.64 18.34 59.81
N GLN A 1021 7.99 19.64 59.72
CA GLN A 1021 7.04 20.78 59.58
C GLN A 1021 7.49 21.88 58.60
N LEU A 1022 6.56 22.50 57.85
CA LEU A 1022 6.83 23.58 56.86
C LEU A 1022 5.74 24.68 56.83
N VAL A 1023 6.09 25.90 56.38
CA VAL A 1023 5.17 27.03 56.11
C VAL A 1023 5.35 27.52 54.66
N LEU A 1024 4.25 27.92 54.01
CA LEU A 1024 4.17 28.37 52.62
C LEU A 1024 3.62 29.82 52.56
N ALA A 1025 4.22 30.69 51.74
CA ALA A 1025 3.75 32.07 51.53
C ALA A 1025 3.38 32.31 50.05
N GLY A 1026 2.15 32.76 49.81
CA GLY A 1026 1.61 33.03 48.46
C GLY A 1026 1.39 34.52 48.20
N ILE A 1027 1.76 34.97 47.01
CA ILE A 1027 1.64 36.34 46.51
C ILE A 1027 0.53 36.36 45.44
N ARG A 1028 -0.45 37.28 45.51
CA ARG A 1028 -1.49 37.40 44.48
C ARG A 1028 -0.88 38.01 43.22
N PHE A 1029 -1.10 37.41 42.05
CA PHE A 1029 -0.49 37.84 40.78
C PHE A 1029 -1.46 37.88 39.59
N ALA A 1030 -2.70 37.41 39.78
CA ALA A 1030 -3.74 37.45 38.77
C ALA A 1030 -5.08 37.82 39.42
N TYR A 1031 -6.00 38.34 38.61
CA TYR A 1031 -7.22 39.00 39.05
C TYR A 1031 -8.44 38.43 38.33
N SER A 1032 -9.63 38.88 38.73
CA SER A 1032 -10.90 38.44 38.21
C SER A 1032 -11.70 39.57 37.54
N VAL A 1033 -12.52 39.21 36.56
CA VAL A 1033 -13.65 40.03 36.09
C VAL A 1033 -14.95 39.45 36.62
N TYR A 1034 -15.75 40.30 37.26
CA TYR A 1034 -17.06 39.99 37.81
C TYR A 1034 -18.17 40.67 37.00
N GLY A 1035 -19.30 39.99 36.87
CA GLY A 1035 -20.53 40.52 36.29
C GLY A 1035 -21.71 39.59 36.47
N LYS A 1036 -22.81 39.90 35.79
CA LYS A 1036 -24.01 39.05 35.72
C LYS A 1036 -24.46 38.83 34.28
N VAL A 1037 -25.06 37.67 34.02
CA VAL A 1037 -25.84 37.42 32.81
C VAL A 1037 -27.32 37.38 33.18
N ALA A 1038 -28.11 38.19 32.50
CA ALA A 1038 -29.55 38.28 32.68
C ALA A 1038 -30.31 38.23 31.34
N GLN A 1039 -31.62 38.06 31.40
CA GLN A 1039 -32.53 38.36 30.30
C GLN A 1039 -32.81 39.86 30.25
N ILE A 1040 -33.33 40.37 29.14
CA ILE A 1040 -33.82 41.77 29.03
C ILE A 1040 -34.89 42.08 30.09
N ALA A 1041 -35.68 41.08 30.51
CA ALA A 1041 -36.67 41.19 31.57
C ALA A 1041 -36.08 41.29 33.00
N GLY A 1042 -34.76 41.16 33.17
CA GLY A 1042 -34.05 41.19 34.45
C GLY A 1042 -33.97 39.86 35.20
N GLU A 1043 -34.52 38.77 34.64
CA GLU A 1043 -34.33 37.42 35.19
C GLU A 1043 -32.86 36.96 35.05
N PRO A 1044 -32.25 36.35 36.07
CA PRO A 1044 -30.88 35.83 35.98
C PRO A 1044 -30.78 34.61 35.06
N VAL A 1045 -29.65 34.46 34.37
CA VAL A 1045 -29.39 33.31 33.49
C VAL A 1045 -28.20 32.50 34.01
N SER A 1046 -28.48 31.31 34.51
CA SER A 1046 -27.48 30.34 34.97
C SER A 1046 -26.99 29.42 33.85
N ALA A 1047 -25.86 28.73 34.07
CA ALA A 1047 -25.26 27.75 33.16
C ALA A 1047 -24.83 28.28 31.77
N VAL A 1048 -24.62 29.59 31.64
CA VAL A 1048 -23.99 30.22 30.46
C VAL A 1048 -22.48 30.28 30.67
N LYS A 1049 -21.70 29.96 29.63
CA LYS A 1049 -20.24 30.08 29.68
C LYS A 1049 -19.82 31.52 29.37
N VAL A 1050 -19.01 32.10 30.24
CA VAL A 1050 -18.35 33.40 30.03
C VAL A 1050 -16.89 33.13 29.76
N GLU A 1051 -16.37 33.62 28.64
CA GLU A 1051 -15.00 33.36 28.19
C GLU A 1051 -14.26 34.67 27.95
N ALA A 1052 -13.01 34.74 28.42
CA ALA A 1052 -12.07 35.84 28.18
C ALA A 1052 -10.84 35.32 27.42
N ILE A 1053 -10.49 35.94 26.28
CA ILE A 1053 -9.28 35.61 25.49
C ILE A 1053 -8.38 36.84 25.36
N SER A 1054 -7.06 36.66 25.52
CA SER A 1054 -6.05 37.70 25.24
C SER A 1054 -5.13 37.32 24.08
N GLU A 1055 -5.36 37.91 22.91
CA GLU A 1055 -4.46 37.78 21.74
C GLU A 1055 -3.06 38.39 22.01
N GLN A 1056 -2.96 39.33 22.95
CA GLN A 1056 -1.70 40.01 23.31
C GLN A 1056 -0.77 39.16 24.20
N CYS A 1057 -1.33 38.16 24.89
CA CYS A 1057 -0.63 37.35 25.88
C CYS A 1057 -0.80 35.86 25.55
N ASP A 1058 -0.08 35.37 24.54
CA ASP A 1058 0.00 33.95 24.11
C ASP A 1058 -1.35 33.23 23.90
N ASN A 1059 -2.42 33.95 23.51
CA ASN A 1059 -3.79 33.43 23.45
C ASN A 1059 -4.24 32.79 24.78
N LEU A 1060 -3.88 33.41 25.90
CA LEU A 1060 -4.37 33.04 27.22
C LEU A 1060 -5.89 33.12 27.24
N GLN A 1061 -6.53 32.00 27.58
CA GLN A 1061 -7.97 31.89 27.74
C GLN A 1061 -8.31 31.58 29.20
N ALA A 1062 -9.22 32.38 29.74
CA ALA A 1062 -9.90 32.14 31.02
C ALA A 1062 -11.41 32.01 30.80
N GLU A 1063 -12.10 31.31 31.69
CA GLU A 1063 -13.55 31.10 31.60
C GLU A 1063 -14.19 30.87 32.97
N ASP A 1064 -15.48 31.14 33.05
CA ASP A 1064 -16.35 30.77 34.17
C ASP A 1064 -17.75 30.38 33.65
N VAL A 1065 -18.61 29.82 34.51
CA VAL A 1065 -20.00 29.47 34.18
C VAL A 1065 -20.95 30.15 35.15
N THR A 1066 -21.99 30.80 34.63
CA THR A 1066 -22.90 31.63 35.45
C THR A 1066 -23.64 30.81 36.51
N ALA A 1067 -23.63 31.32 37.73
CA ALA A 1067 -24.30 30.74 38.89
C ALA A 1067 -25.83 30.87 38.79
N ALA A 1068 -26.55 30.27 39.76
CA ALA A 1068 -28.02 30.29 39.83
C ALA A 1068 -28.63 31.71 39.92
N ASP A 1069 -27.88 32.71 40.37
CA ASP A 1069 -28.28 34.12 40.41
C ASP A 1069 -27.78 34.94 39.19
N GLY A 1070 -27.26 34.26 38.17
CA GLY A 1070 -26.68 34.84 36.96
C GLY A 1070 -25.28 35.41 37.14
N SER A 1071 -24.71 35.43 38.35
CA SER A 1071 -23.37 35.98 38.57
C SER A 1071 -22.26 35.10 37.97
N PHE A 1072 -21.17 35.74 37.57
CA PHE A 1072 -19.94 35.08 37.13
C PHE A 1072 -18.70 35.81 37.66
N ARG A 1073 -17.58 35.07 37.73
CA ARG A 1073 -16.24 35.55 38.09
C ARG A 1073 -15.20 34.82 37.22
N VAL A 1074 -14.87 35.38 36.06
CA VAL A 1074 -13.76 34.88 35.23
C VAL A 1074 -12.45 35.23 35.93
N ARG A 1075 -11.66 34.21 36.30
CA ARG A 1075 -10.44 34.33 37.12
C ARG A 1075 -9.16 34.28 36.29
N GLU A 1076 -8.02 34.40 36.96
CA GLU A 1076 -6.68 34.14 36.39
C GLU A 1076 -6.32 35.07 35.22
N LEU A 1077 -6.83 36.30 35.25
CA LEU A 1077 -6.50 37.33 34.28
C LEU A 1077 -5.24 38.07 34.72
N HIS A 1078 -4.23 38.15 33.87
CA HIS A 1078 -2.94 38.75 34.21
C HIS A 1078 -2.93 40.29 34.04
N PRO A 1079 -2.28 41.04 34.97
CA PRO A 1079 -2.02 42.46 34.79
C PRO A 1079 -1.29 42.78 33.48
N GLY A 1080 -1.65 43.91 32.86
CA GLY A 1080 -1.08 44.36 31.59
C GLY A 1080 -1.69 43.74 30.33
N CYS A 1081 -2.38 42.60 30.43
CA CYS A 1081 -3.04 41.95 29.29
C CYS A 1081 -4.41 42.57 28.99
N ALA A 1082 -4.72 42.79 27.71
CA ALA A 1082 -6.07 43.09 27.24
C ALA A 1082 -6.82 41.80 26.91
N TYR A 1083 -8.03 41.64 27.43
CA TYR A 1083 -8.91 40.48 27.24
C TYR A 1083 -10.22 40.88 26.58
N ARG A 1084 -10.65 40.12 25.57
CA ARG A 1084 -12.02 40.15 25.04
C ARG A 1084 -12.88 39.13 25.76
N ILE A 1085 -13.93 39.59 26.43
CA ILE A 1085 -14.88 38.79 27.20
C ILE A 1085 -16.17 38.63 26.40
N SER A 1086 -16.69 37.40 26.24
CA SER A 1086 -17.94 37.14 25.52
C SER A 1086 -18.69 35.91 26.05
N LEU A 1087 -19.97 35.78 25.67
CA LEU A 1087 -20.82 34.66 26.06
C LEU A 1087 -20.81 33.51 25.04
N LYS A 1088 -20.77 32.29 25.56
CA LYS A 1088 -20.90 31.03 24.82
C LYS A 1088 -21.92 30.10 25.46
N GLU A 1089 -22.51 29.24 24.62
CA GLU A 1089 -23.19 28.03 25.05
C GLU A 1089 -22.19 27.05 25.67
N VAL A 1090 -22.66 26.14 26.51
CA VAL A 1090 -21.84 25.06 27.09
C VAL A 1090 -21.25 24.15 26.00
N GLU A 1091 -21.95 23.98 24.88
CA GLU A 1091 -21.50 23.19 23.71
C GLU A 1091 -20.63 24.00 22.72
N GLY A 1092 -20.36 25.29 22.99
CA GLY A 1092 -19.38 26.10 22.28
C GLY A 1092 -19.93 27.09 21.24
N GLY A 1093 -21.23 27.10 20.97
CA GLY A 1093 -21.88 28.15 20.17
C GLY A 1093 -21.72 29.54 20.81
N ARG A 1094 -21.74 30.62 20.00
CA ARG A 1094 -21.66 32.00 20.50
C ARG A 1094 -23.05 32.54 20.80
N LEU A 1095 -23.28 33.06 22.00
CA LEU A 1095 -24.60 33.57 22.40
C LEU A 1095 -24.80 35.04 22.01
N ASP A 1096 -25.91 35.33 21.34
CA ASP A 1096 -26.31 36.69 21.03
C ASP A 1096 -26.79 37.42 22.29
N SER A 1097 -26.15 38.55 22.53
CA SER A 1097 -26.14 39.26 23.80
C SER A 1097 -25.80 40.74 23.60
N TYR A 1098 -26.26 41.58 24.52
CA TYR A 1098 -25.95 43.00 24.60
C TYR A 1098 -25.25 43.34 25.92
N PRO A 1099 -24.05 43.96 25.90
CA PRO A 1099 -23.18 44.14 24.73
C PRO A 1099 -22.66 42.78 24.20
N ALA A 1100 -22.30 42.71 22.92
CA ALA A 1100 -21.89 41.45 22.28
C ALA A 1100 -20.51 40.93 22.71
N HIS A 1101 -19.74 41.73 23.44
CA HIS A 1101 -18.50 41.43 24.16
C HIS A 1101 -18.11 42.65 25.04
N PHE A 1102 -17.19 42.45 25.98
CA PHE A 1102 -16.44 43.54 26.62
C PHE A 1102 -14.95 43.37 26.31
N ASP A 1103 -14.29 44.42 25.85
CA ASP A 1103 -12.82 44.46 25.79
C ASP A 1103 -12.32 45.20 27.03
N VAL A 1104 -11.51 44.52 27.86
CA VAL A 1104 -11.00 45.05 29.15
C VAL A 1104 -9.49 44.91 29.23
N THR A 1105 -8.81 45.81 29.94
CA THR A 1105 -7.38 45.69 30.26
C THR A 1105 -7.24 45.49 31.76
N VAL A 1106 -6.60 44.41 32.17
CA VAL A 1106 -6.43 44.06 33.59
C VAL A 1106 -5.19 44.76 34.14
N GLN A 1107 -5.27 45.16 35.40
CA GLN A 1107 -4.22 45.83 36.19
C GLN A 1107 -4.14 45.11 37.55
N ASP A 1108 -3.65 45.78 38.59
CA ASP A 1108 -3.39 45.17 39.91
C ASP A 1108 -4.64 45.09 40.83
N ASP A 1109 -5.85 45.06 40.27
CA ASP A 1109 -7.13 44.93 41.02
C ASP A 1109 -8.22 44.21 40.19
N ASP A 1110 -9.27 43.73 40.87
CA ASP A 1110 -10.41 43.02 40.30
C ASP A 1110 -11.37 43.96 39.54
N ILE A 1111 -11.80 43.57 38.33
CA ILE A 1111 -12.72 44.36 37.50
C ILE A 1111 -14.16 43.97 37.82
N LEU A 1112 -15.00 44.95 38.17
CA LEU A 1112 -16.42 44.74 38.51
C LEU A 1112 -17.37 45.19 37.38
N GLU A 1113 -18.66 44.85 37.52
CA GLU A 1113 -19.78 45.38 36.72
C GLU A 1113 -19.62 45.18 35.20
N LYS A 1114 -19.47 43.93 34.76
CA LYS A 1114 -19.43 43.54 33.33
C LYS A 1114 -20.65 42.69 32.96
N ASP A 1115 -21.81 43.32 33.02
CA ASP A 1115 -23.10 42.63 32.88
C ASP A 1115 -23.53 42.47 31.41
N PHE A 1116 -24.08 41.30 31.09
CA PHE A 1116 -24.59 40.94 29.76
C PHE A 1116 -26.10 40.65 29.81
N PHE A 1117 -26.81 41.02 28.75
CA PHE A 1117 -28.24 40.73 28.56
C PHE A 1117 -28.44 39.84 27.33
N LEU A 1118 -29.02 38.65 27.48
CA LEU A 1118 -29.33 37.76 26.35
C LEU A 1118 -30.48 38.29 25.50
N THR A 1119 -30.39 38.10 24.17
CA THR A 1119 -31.34 38.66 23.19
C THR A 1119 -32.17 37.62 22.42
N TYR A 1120 -32.14 36.34 22.82
CA TYR A 1120 -32.85 35.24 22.15
C TYR A 1120 -33.56 34.31 23.15
N PHE A 1121 -34.66 33.69 22.71
CA PHE A 1121 -35.50 32.78 23.50
C PHE A 1121 -36.01 31.60 22.64
N GLU A 1122 -36.04 30.39 23.20
CA GLU A 1122 -36.57 29.20 22.50
C GLU A 1122 -38.11 29.10 22.46
N GLN A 1123 -38.83 29.93 23.22
CA GLN A 1123 -40.29 29.85 23.31
C GLN A 1123 -40.96 30.63 22.17
N LYS A 1124 -41.92 29.98 21.49
CA LYS A 1124 -42.63 30.50 20.29
C LYS A 1124 -43.67 31.59 20.58
N GLN A 1125 -43.30 32.58 21.39
CA GLN A 1125 -44.15 33.70 21.76
C GLN A 1125 -43.69 35.00 21.10
N MET A 1126 -44.63 35.91 20.93
CA MET A 1126 -44.46 37.20 20.28
C MET A 1126 -44.87 38.31 21.24
N GLU A 1127 -44.01 39.33 21.30
CA GLU A 1127 -44.26 40.58 22.01
C GLU A 1127 -44.51 41.72 21.03
N VAL A 1128 -45.41 42.64 21.40
CA VAL A 1128 -45.77 43.78 20.57
C VAL A 1128 -45.75 45.05 21.41
N PHE A 1129 -44.74 45.88 21.13
CA PHE A 1129 -44.53 47.18 21.72
C PHE A 1129 -45.15 48.27 20.84
N GLY A 1130 -45.68 49.33 21.42
CA GLY A 1130 -46.13 50.46 20.61
C GLY A 1130 -46.34 51.76 21.36
N SER A 1131 -46.70 52.80 20.60
CA SER A 1131 -46.98 54.13 21.14
C SER A 1131 -48.21 54.79 20.51
N VAL A 1132 -48.89 55.65 21.27
CA VAL A 1132 -50.05 56.44 20.82
C VAL A 1132 -49.68 57.91 20.69
N ASP A 1133 -49.98 58.50 19.54
CA ASP A 1133 -49.66 59.89 19.17
C ASP A 1133 -50.94 60.71 18.98
N PHE A 1134 -51.20 61.62 19.91
CA PHE A 1134 -52.40 62.47 19.93
C PHE A 1134 -52.14 63.77 19.18
N GLN A 1135 -52.67 63.88 17.96
CA GLN A 1135 -52.38 64.98 17.03
C GLN A 1135 -53.57 65.93 16.88
N GLY A 1136 -53.30 67.16 16.40
CA GLY A 1136 -54.34 68.13 16.06
C GLY A 1136 -55.07 68.77 17.25
N GLY A 1137 -54.46 68.82 18.43
CA GLY A 1137 -55.01 69.47 19.61
C GLY A 1137 -55.96 68.60 20.47
N VAL A 1138 -56.06 67.30 20.17
CA VAL A 1138 -56.72 66.33 21.06
C VAL A 1138 -55.93 66.28 22.38
N LYS A 1139 -56.60 66.54 23.52
CA LYS A 1139 -56.01 66.32 24.83
C LYS A 1139 -56.11 64.83 25.18
N PRO A 1140 -54.99 64.13 25.48
CA PRO A 1140 -55.05 62.76 25.96
C PRO A 1140 -55.74 62.73 27.34
N PRO A 1141 -56.56 61.70 27.62
CA PRO A 1141 -57.09 61.48 28.97
C PRO A 1141 -56.00 60.95 29.90
N THR A 1142 -56.21 61.07 31.22
CA THR A 1142 -55.25 60.63 32.24
C THR A 1142 -54.91 59.14 32.14
N VAL A 1143 -55.89 58.32 31.76
CA VAL A 1143 -55.74 56.92 31.39
C VAL A 1143 -56.51 56.68 30.09
N TYR A 1144 -55.96 55.90 29.18
CA TYR A 1144 -56.67 55.34 28.02
C TYR A 1144 -56.30 53.87 27.83
N HIS A 1145 -57.13 53.14 27.10
CA HIS A 1145 -56.94 51.71 26.87
C HIS A 1145 -56.69 51.43 25.38
N VAL A 1146 -55.76 50.52 25.12
CA VAL A 1146 -55.41 50.04 23.78
C VAL A 1146 -55.83 48.57 23.69
N GLY A 1147 -56.62 48.22 22.69
CA GLY A 1147 -57.12 46.87 22.45
C GLY A 1147 -56.35 46.17 21.32
N LEU A 1148 -56.05 44.89 21.51
CA LEU A 1148 -55.50 43.97 20.53
C LEU A 1148 -56.58 42.97 20.09
N TYR A 1149 -56.71 42.79 18.78
CA TYR A 1149 -57.74 41.97 18.14
C TYR A 1149 -57.11 40.98 17.16
N ARG A 1150 -57.72 39.80 16.98
CA ARG A 1150 -57.36 38.78 15.99
C ARG A 1150 -58.62 38.46 15.19
N ASN A 1151 -58.63 38.71 13.89
CA ASN A 1151 -59.82 38.58 13.03
C ASN A 1151 -61.07 39.31 13.60
N ASP A 1152 -60.90 40.55 14.07
CA ASP A 1152 -61.90 41.37 14.79
C ASP A 1152 -62.43 40.82 16.14
N GLU A 1153 -62.04 39.63 16.59
CA GLU A 1153 -62.27 39.18 17.97
C GLU A 1153 -61.25 39.78 18.93
N PHE A 1154 -61.72 40.22 20.11
CA PHE A 1154 -60.88 40.83 21.15
C PHE A 1154 -59.96 39.79 21.82
N VAL A 1155 -58.68 40.14 22.00
CA VAL A 1155 -57.65 39.26 22.57
C VAL A 1155 -57.11 39.80 23.90
N GLN A 1156 -56.66 41.05 23.94
CA GLN A 1156 -56.08 41.69 25.14
C GLN A 1156 -56.40 43.19 25.17
N LEU A 1157 -56.50 43.73 26.39
CA LEU A 1157 -56.59 45.17 26.65
C LEU A 1157 -55.39 45.58 27.51
N THR A 1158 -54.73 46.67 27.17
CA THR A 1158 -53.65 47.26 27.98
C THR A 1158 -53.98 48.72 28.30
N SER A 1159 -53.53 49.21 29.46
CA SER A 1159 -53.95 50.49 30.03
C SER A 1159 -52.75 51.44 30.16
N VAL A 1160 -52.81 52.58 29.48
CA VAL A 1160 -51.71 53.55 29.44
C VAL A 1160 -52.08 54.79 30.25
N THR A 1161 -51.18 55.20 31.15
CA THR A 1161 -51.36 56.37 32.00
C THR A 1161 -50.51 57.54 31.48
N TRP A 1162 -51.13 58.66 31.12
CA TRP A 1162 -50.43 59.86 30.66
C TRP A 1162 -49.55 60.42 31.80
N PRO A 1163 -48.28 60.82 31.56
CA PRO A 1163 -47.65 61.16 30.29
C PRO A 1163 -46.99 60.02 29.50
N SER A 1164 -47.15 58.75 29.91
CA SER A 1164 -46.71 57.65 29.03
C SER A 1164 -47.55 57.64 27.75
N THR A 1165 -46.89 57.46 26.61
CA THR A 1165 -47.52 57.14 25.32
C THR A 1165 -47.46 55.66 24.98
N VAL A 1166 -46.68 54.89 25.75
CA VAL A 1166 -46.25 53.51 25.42
C VAL A 1166 -47.23 52.47 25.91
N PHE A 1167 -47.48 51.47 25.07
CA PHE A 1167 -48.27 50.27 25.36
C PHE A 1167 -47.50 49.01 24.96
N PHE A 1168 -47.91 47.87 25.52
CA PHE A 1168 -47.26 46.58 25.32
C PHE A 1168 -48.27 45.44 25.44
N PHE A 1169 -48.10 44.41 24.61
CA PHE A 1169 -48.81 43.15 24.62
C PHE A 1169 -47.82 41.99 24.55
N ALA A 1170 -48.08 40.91 25.28
CA ALA A 1170 -47.23 39.73 25.36
C ALA A 1170 -48.05 38.44 25.35
N ASN A 1171 -47.35 37.31 25.24
CA ASN A 1171 -47.90 35.95 25.15
C ASN A 1171 -48.74 35.69 23.89
N LEU A 1172 -48.46 36.40 22.79
CA LEU A 1172 -49.07 36.09 21.49
C LEU A 1172 -48.32 34.91 20.85
N SER A 1173 -48.99 34.09 20.05
CA SER A 1173 -48.37 32.94 19.38
C SER A 1173 -47.73 33.34 18.06
N VAL A 1174 -46.47 32.95 17.83
CA VAL A 1174 -45.82 33.06 16.50
C VAL A 1174 -46.41 31.98 15.58
N ASP A 1175 -47.62 32.23 15.07
CA ASP A 1175 -48.43 31.29 14.30
C ASP A 1175 -48.82 31.80 12.89
N GLY A 1176 -48.33 32.97 12.50
CA GLY A 1176 -48.61 33.58 11.20
C GLY A 1176 -49.99 34.22 11.04
N SER A 1177 -50.76 34.38 12.12
CA SER A 1177 -52.08 35.03 12.05
C SER A 1177 -52.02 36.55 11.96
N ALA A 1178 -53.06 37.15 11.36
CA ALA A 1178 -53.25 38.59 11.35
C ALA A 1178 -53.86 39.10 12.66
N TYR A 1179 -53.31 40.19 13.16
CA TYR A 1179 -53.74 40.92 14.35
C TYR A 1179 -53.93 42.40 14.01
N SER A 1180 -54.83 43.09 14.71
CA SER A 1180 -54.98 44.55 14.63
C SER A 1180 -55.00 45.19 16.02
N ILE A 1181 -54.49 46.42 16.10
CA ILE A 1181 -54.43 47.21 17.34
C ILE A 1181 -55.24 48.49 17.15
N ARG A 1182 -56.07 48.81 18.15
CA ARG A 1182 -57.04 49.91 18.14
C ARG A 1182 -57.04 50.59 19.52
N LEU A 1183 -57.56 51.82 19.58
CA LEU A 1183 -57.74 52.55 20.84
C LEU A 1183 -59.19 52.43 21.28
N GLU A 1184 -59.44 52.03 22.51
CA GLU A 1184 -60.81 51.89 23.01
C GLU A 1184 -61.38 53.25 23.39
N THR A 1185 -62.30 53.75 22.56
CA THR A 1185 -62.82 55.11 22.65
C THR A 1185 -64.00 55.23 23.63
N GLU A 1186 -63.69 55.35 24.92
CA GLU A 1186 -64.68 55.78 25.92
C GLU A 1186 -64.59 57.29 26.24
N GLY A 1187 -65.71 57.85 26.69
CA GLY A 1187 -65.79 59.22 27.20
C GLY A 1187 -65.33 60.30 26.21
N ALA A 1188 -64.30 61.06 26.58
CA ALA A 1188 -63.85 62.25 25.85
C ALA A 1188 -63.30 61.97 24.44
N LEU A 1189 -62.91 60.72 24.15
CA LEU A 1189 -62.37 60.31 22.85
C LEU A 1189 -63.45 59.81 21.86
N ALA A 1190 -64.73 59.76 22.25
CA ALA A 1190 -65.84 59.36 21.38
C ALA A 1190 -66.19 60.36 20.24
N ARG A 1191 -65.25 61.26 19.88
CA ARG A 1191 -65.33 62.26 18.79
C ARG A 1191 -63.97 62.50 18.12
N THR A 1192 -63.13 61.48 18.05
CA THR A 1192 -61.81 61.51 17.40
C THR A 1192 -61.66 60.34 16.44
N ASP A 1193 -61.11 60.58 15.24
CA ASP A 1193 -60.68 59.51 14.35
C ASP A 1193 -59.40 58.86 14.92
N VAL A 1194 -59.37 57.53 14.92
CA VAL A 1194 -58.24 56.72 15.39
C VAL A 1194 -57.79 55.82 14.25
N SER A 1195 -56.49 55.81 13.94
CA SER A 1195 -55.93 54.83 13.00
C SER A 1195 -55.78 53.46 13.67
N SER A 1196 -56.45 52.43 13.16
CA SER A 1196 -56.09 51.04 13.46
C SER A 1196 -54.81 50.66 12.70
N VAL A 1197 -53.97 49.80 13.29
CA VAL A 1197 -52.79 49.23 12.62
C VAL A 1197 -52.85 47.71 12.66
N GLU A 1198 -52.57 47.07 11.54
CA GLU A 1198 -52.61 45.61 11.36
C GLU A 1198 -51.22 45.05 11.10
N PHE A 1199 -50.94 43.85 11.62
CA PHE A 1199 -49.66 43.16 11.48
C PHE A 1199 -49.87 41.64 11.51
N VAL A 1200 -48.84 40.88 11.10
CA VAL A 1200 -48.84 39.42 11.10
C VAL A 1200 -47.90 38.88 12.19
N ALA A 1201 -48.31 37.80 12.86
CA ALA A 1201 -47.53 37.12 13.89
C ALA A 1201 -46.45 36.18 13.30
N ASP A 1202 -45.55 36.75 12.52
CA ASP A 1202 -44.45 36.12 11.78
C ASP A 1202 -43.09 36.14 12.51
N THR A 1203 -43.00 36.88 13.62
CA THR A 1203 -41.76 37.26 14.31
C THR A 1203 -41.99 37.33 15.82
N THR A 1204 -40.94 37.14 16.62
CA THR A 1204 -41.02 37.19 18.10
C THR A 1204 -41.19 38.61 18.67
N PHE A 1205 -40.99 39.65 17.86
CA PHE A 1205 -41.13 41.05 18.29
C PHE A 1205 -41.70 41.95 17.18
N LYS A 1206 -42.58 42.89 17.53
CA LYS A 1206 -43.06 43.95 16.62
C LYS A 1206 -43.15 45.31 17.32
N ALA A 1207 -42.88 46.38 16.57
CA ALA A 1207 -43.08 47.77 17.00
C ALA A 1207 -44.21 48.43 16.19
N VAL A 1208 -45.16 49.08 16.87
CA VAL A 1208 -46.39 49.66 16.28
C VAL A 1208 -46.62 51.12 16.74
N LYS A 1209 -47.26 51.95 15.92
CA LYS A 1209 -47.64 53.32 16.32
C LYS A 1209 -49.07 53.66 15.90
N LEU A 1210 -49.91 54.05 16.87
CA LEU A 1210 -51.27 54.55 16.66
C LEU A 1210 -51.29 56.08 16.61
N VAL A 1211 -52.20 56.66 15.83
CA VAL A 1211 -52.40 58.11 15.71
C VAL A 1211 -53.87 58.48 15.91
N VAL A 1212 -54.12 59.51 16.72
CA VAL A 1212 -55.46 60.00 17.09
C VAL A 1212 -55.63 61.45 16.61
N LYS A 1213 -56.78 61.78 15.99
CA LYS A 1213 -57.05 63.10 15.38
C LYS A 1213 -58.48 63.58 15.66
N ALA A 1214 -58.69 64.89 15.76
CA ALA A 1214 -60.01 65.47 16.06
C ALA A 1214 -61.00 65.33 14.88
N GLN A 1215 -62.18 64.78 15.13
CA GLN A 1215 -63.19 64.49 14.12
C GLN A 1215 -64.13 65.69 13.89
N ARG A 1216 -64.44 66.03 12.63
CA ARG A 1216 -65.42 67.09 12.28
C ARG A 1216 -66.78 66.47 11.96
N ARG A 1217 -67.85 67.05 12.51
CA ARG A 1217 -69.24 66.67 12.17
C ARG A 1217 -69.61 67.16 10.77
N SER A 1218 -69.94 66.23 9.88
CA SER A 1218 -71.08 66.35 8.96
C SER A 1218 -72.25 65.54 9.53
N SER A 1219 -73.49 65.92 9.20
CA SER A 1219 -74.70 65.32 9.75
C SER A 1219 -75.40 64.41 8.73
N ASP A 1220 -75.58 63.15 9.09
CA ASP A 1220 -76.65 62.25 8.62
C ASP A 1220 -76.91 61.27 9.80
N VAL A 1221 -78.12 61.19 10.38
CA VAL A 1221 -79.38 60.55 9.90
C VAL A 1221 -79.47 59.07 10.32
N ASP A 1222 -80.69 58.60 10.55
CA ASP A 1222 -81.12 57.28 11.08
C ASP A 1222 -80.54 56.07 10.28
N ILE A 1223 -80.56 54.81 10.73
CA ILE A 1223 -81.68 54.01 11.32
C ILE A 1223 -81.11 52.89 12.24
N PRO A 1224 -81.73 52.59 13.40
CA PRO A 1224 -81.24 51.57 14.34
C PRO A 1224 -81.53 50.11 13.93
N LYS A 1225 -80.58 49.20 14.21
CA LYS A 1225 -80.74 47.73 14.03
C LYS A 1225 -81.11 47.01 15.33
N SER A 1226 -82.30 47.28 15.85
CA SER A 1226 -82.87 46.56 17.01
C SER A 1226 -84.05 45.66 16.62
N SER A 1227 -83.78 44.54 15.95
CA SER A 1227 -84.74 43.42 15.82
C SER A 1227 -84.07 42.12 15.36
N PHE A 1228 -83.77 41.24 16.32
CA PHE A 1228 -83.92 39.79 16.14
C PHE A 1228 -84.00 39.09 17.50
N LEU A 1229 -83.04 39.30 18.42
CA LEU A 1229 -83.14 38.73 19.78
C LEU A 1229 -84.28 39.32 20.60
N GLY A 1230 -84.52 40.64 20.52
CA GLY A 1230 -85.70 41.27 21.14
C GLY A 1230 -87.02 40.70 20.62
N LEU A 1231 -87.04 40.22 19.36
CA LEU A 1231 -88.22 39.62 18.73
C LEU A 1231 -88.38 38.15 19.13
N LEU A 1232 -87.27 37.39 19.23
CA LEU A 1232 -87.26 36.04 19.81
C LEU A 1232 -87.64 36.03 21.30
N LEU A 1233 -87.23 37.05 22.07
CA LEU A 1233 -87.54 37.16 23.48
C LEU A 1233 -88.98 37.66 23.70
N LEU A 1234 -89.50 38.57 22.86
CA LEU A 1234 -90.95 38.84 22.82
C LEU A 1234 -91.75 37.59 22.42
N ALA A 1235 -91.29 36.81 21.43
CA ALA A 1235 -91.95 35.56 21.03
C ALA A 1235 -91.95 34.52 22.17
N ALA A 1236 -90.83 34.34 22.87
CA ALA A 1236 -90.73 33.45 24.02
C ALA A 1236 -91.60 33.92 25.20
N VAL A 1237 -91.61 35.23 25.51
CA VAL A 1237 -92.42 35.80 26.61
C VAL A 1237 -93.91 35.77 26.27
N THR A 1238 -94.31 36.07 25.03
CA THR A 1238 -95.71 35.92 24.59
C THR A 1238 -96.15 34.46 24.56
N LEU A 1239 -95.30 33.51 24.15
CA LEU A 1239 -95.57 32.07 24.31
C LEU A 1239 -95.76 31.68 25.78
N ALA A 1240 -94.92 32.20 26.68
CA ALA A 1240 -95.03 31.95 28.13
C ALA A 1240 -96.30 32.55 28.74
N ILE A 1241 -96.74 33.73 28.29
CA ILE A 1241 -97.97 34.39 28.75
C ILE A 1241 -99.21 33.73 28.16
N PHE A 1242 -99.22 33.41 26.86
CA PHE A 1242 -100.40 32.82 26.18
C PHE A 1242 -100.63 31.34 26.59
N ASN A 1243 -99.58 30.62 26.99
CA ASN A 1243 -99.66 29.28 27.60
C ASN A 1243 -99.36 29.27 29.13
N HIS A 1244 -99.53 30.41 29.81
CA HIS A 1244 -99.44 30.54 31.28
C HIS A 1244 -100.19 29.41 32.02
N SER A 1245 -101.39 29.08 31.55
CA SER A 1245 -102.25 28.00 32.08
C SER A 1245 -101.73 26.57 31.89
N LYS A 1246 -100.67 26.36 31.09
CA LYS A 1246 -100.03 25.06 30.88
C LYS A 1246 -98.57 25.00 31.36
N ILE A 1247 -97.92 26.15 31.54
CA ILE A 1247 -96.48 26.21 31.89
C ILE A 1247 -96.26 26.26 33.42
N LEU A 1248 -97.13 26.92 34.18
CA LEU A 1248 -97.06 26.91 35.66
C LEU A 1248 -96.96 25.51 36.30
N PRO A 1249 -97.79 24.51 35.95
CA PRO A 1249 -97.72 23.18 36.59
C PRO A 1249 -96.41 22.44 36.29
N LEU A 1250 -95.74 22.74 35.17
CA LEU A 1250 -94.50 22.06 34.77
C LEU A 1250 -93.28 22.60 35.54
N VAL A 1251 -93.24 23.92 35.76
CA VAL A 1251 -92.23 24.55 36.65
C VAL A 1251 -92.45 24.12 38.10
N ALA A 1252 -93.71 24.05 38.56
CA ALA A 1252 -94.04 23.57 39.91
C ALA A 1252 -93.59 22.11 40.14
N ALA A 1253 -93.77 21.23 39.17
CA ALA A 1253 -93.37 19.82 39.27
C ALA A 1253 -91.84 19.62 39.43
N VAL A 1254 -91.02 20.48 38.82
CA VAL A 1254 -89.56 20.44 38.98
C VAL A 1254 -89.15 20.95 40.36
N VAL A 1255 -89.75 22.05 40.83
CA VAL A 1255 -89.47 22.61 42.17
C VAL A 1255 -89.86 21.65 43.30
N GLN A 1256 -90.85 20.77 43.10
CA GLN A 1256 -91.19 19.73 44.08
C GLN A 1256 -90.23 18.53 44.07
N ARG A 1257 -89.75 18.09 42.90
CA ARG A 1257 -88.88 16.89 42.76
C ARG A 1257 -87.45 17.03 43.30
N VAL A 1258 -87.01 18.24 43.64
CA VAL A 1258 -85.71 18.47 44.29
C VAL A 1258 -85.85 18.63 45.82
N LYS A 1259 -87.07 18.79 46.35
CA LYS A 1259 -87.30 19.12 47.77
C LYS A 1259 -87.69 17.94 48.66
N GLU A 1260 -88.05 16.78 48.09
CA GLU A 1260 -88.32 15.55 48.84
C GLU A 1260 -87.59 14.36 48.23
N ARG A 1261 -86.69 13.75 49.03
CA ARG A 1261 -85.95 12.50 48.77
C ARG A 1261 -85.23 12.36 47.42
N VAL A 1262 -83.90 12.36 47.49
CA VAL A 1262 -83.08 11.41 46.71
C VAL A 1262 -82.33 10.53 47.71
N HIS A 1263 -82.99 9.48 48.21
CA HIS A 1263 -82.42 8.57 49.21
C HIS A 1263 -81.36 7.64 48.59
N GLY A 1264 -80.23 7.51 49.28
CA GLY A 1264 -79.81 6.21 49.84
C GLY A 1264 -79.32 5.09 48.90
N LEU A 1265 -78.00 5.10 48.67
CA LEU A 1265 -77.06 3.97 48.79
C LEU A 1265 -77.23 2.66 47.97
N ASN A 1266 -76.07 2.12 47.55
CA ASN A 1266 -75.80 0.83 46.91
C ASN A 1266 -76.31 0.63 45.46
N GLY A 1267 -75.57 -0.04 44.56
CA GLY A 1267 -74.17 -0.48 44.64
C GLY A 1267 -73.72 -1.51 43.58
N GLN A 1268 -72.46 -1.39 43.15
CA GLN A 1268 -71.63 -2.38 42.41
C GLN A 1268 -71.90 -2.73 40.92
N ALA A 1269 -70.85 -3.30 40.31
CA ALA A 1269 -70.70 -3.95 38.99
C ALA A 1269 -70.57 -3.06 37.72
N ALA A 1270 -69.75 -3.41 36.69
CA ALA A 1270 -68.59 -4.32 36.62
C ALA A 1270 -67.80 -4.19 35.27
N ASP A 1271 -66.55 -4.69 35.28
CA ASP A 1271 -65.81 -5.35 34.17
C ASP A 1271 -65.23 -4.56 32.95
N SER A 1272 -64.37 -5.26 32.19
CA SER A 1272 -63.75 -5.00 30.88
C SER A 1272 -62.73 -3.85 30.78
N ARG A 1273 -61.40 -4.06 30.83
CA ARG A 1273 -60.48 -4.79 29.89
C ARG A 1273 -60.18 -4.09 28.55
N ARG A 1274 -58.86 -3.97 28.29
CA ARG A 1274 -58.17 -4.03 26.97
C ARG A 1274 -58.41 -2.87 25.97
N SER A 1275 -57.48 -2.52 25.06
CA SER A 1275 -56.04 -2.84 24.92
C SER A 1275 -55.39 -2.15 23.71
N LYS A 1276 -54.05 -1.97 23.72
CA LYS A 1276 -53.16 -1.92 22.52
C LYS A 1276 -53.41 -0.70 21.57
N LEU A 1277 -52.54 -0.32 20.63
CA LEU A 1277 -51.11 -0.58 20.32
C LEU A 1277 -50.60 0.60 19.43
N ARG A 1278 -49.28 0.82 19.40
CA ARG A 1278 -48.50 1.42 18.28
C ARG A 1278 -49.14 2.51 17.40
N ARG A 1279 -48.48 3.66 17.35
CA ARG A 1279 -47.43 3.79 16.32
C ARG A 1279 -46.07 3.90 16.98
#